data_AF-A0A2D7L3K7-F1
#
_entry.id   AF-A0A2D7L3K7-F1
#
_cell.length_a   1.000
_cell.length_b   1.000
_cell.length_c   1.000
_cell.angle_alpha   90.00
_cell.angle_beta   90.00
_cell.angle_gamma   90.00
#
_symmetry.space_group_name_H-M   'P 1'
#
loop_
_entity.id
_entity.type
_entity.pdbx_description
1 polymer ?
#
loop_
_entity_poly.entity_id
_entity_poly.type
_entity_poly.pdbx_seq_one_letter_code
_entity_poly.pdbx_strand_id
1 'polypeptide(L)'
;MSDSTYSSELIYKDDVVIRGEILKLNCNQIKLKTQFSDLPIDCFLAGASYLKFYSSGSKSDAYNGSKVDSKLDPNFDSMTYPGGRLRGEIAFNSNGFPLAWNPEGSQSSLRLSEIGSVSVERKPQGLSKFLPYDKGGYPHLLYLRHGEIIPCIVSSYSNTGVKFQMPFDKSVKKIDKLCVKAIEFNPIRRLRSKNINGNEIFGKWVDWKYLANTELKAKEGLIGWTKIDYDHVKFKVGLIGIGYGDRGVLTEVPKGTTAVLMRHEFEIKEESKLDSLYLIIDYDDGFAAYLNGEKIASANAPEGRLDQFSIATSSHESGDLEQFDISKYISLLRKGRNVFAIVGLNKAKTSSDLLINPILSTEPLAKKKKSVLEEREYNFKKTEKDIEASLENLNRALIVSRFGLEDPPTHLLLTRNNDIGQGELLSLNRESVQFELTSERFTVPIERLDKVVSIEDLDELDFDILNYDFKSQARLFLVDGSILDLVVKKSNNEFLFGESKIYGELAIPIITIQKINLGGFESELFKSKFEKWISRSAQEPLIEDQLDASLQASSLNQSVQTSEFPTPKPLVNEKVSELIIPEKFSNKVKRVKGDIYRVGEVTVDAKNRVAAFPAKINQITGLIEYALVTEQGKTHESFLSTKIKPGDLHVALLLLGASPKIKLFVEISWKKDGRWVRKSIVDCIAQYPIEVASEVTDKETEKSFKLKPSYWKWTGSKVRSNGILSADELGSILSLQPDPDALSLIEPMIDTSLFGAHVWSKQVPPKESIVQIFIYPTKSKKTKIRD
;
A
#
# COMPACT_ATOMS: atom_id res chain seq x y z
N MET A 1 30.46 36.98 0.94
CA MET A 1 30.69 35.77 1.78
C MET A 1 29.36 35.09 1.97
N SER A 2 29.22 33.77 1.89
CA SER A 2 30.13 32.75 1.33
C SER A 2 29.27 31.52 1.08
N ASP A 3 28.99 31.17 -0.17
CA ASP A 3 28.19 29.99 -0.51
C ASP A 3 29.15 28.79 -0.64
N SER A 4 29.17 27.95 0.38
CA SER A 4 30.31 27.08 0.63
C SER A 4 29.87 25.71 1.18
N THR A 5 29.46 24.83 0.27
CA THR A 5 29.03 23.46 0.55
C THR A 5 30.11 22.61 1.21
N TYR A 6 29.75 21.91 2.28
CA TYR A 6 30.56 20.88 2.92
C TYR A 6 29.98 19.51 2.56
N SER A 7 30.81 18.48 2.33
CA SER A 7 30.32 17.11 2.09
C SER A 7 30.08 16.31 3.38
N SER A 8 30.36 16.87 4.56
CA SER A 8 30.07 16.23 5.85
C SER A 8 29.89 17.20 7.03
N GLU A 9 29.19 16.69 8.05
CA GLU A 9 29.05 17.26 9.39
C GLU A 9 29.40 16.18 10.44
N LEU A 10 30.38 16.46 11.29
CA LEU A 10 30.64 15.69 12.50
C LEU A 10 30.06 16.47 13.69
N ILE A 11 29.24 15.80 14.50
CA ILE A 11 28.56 16.38 15.66
C ILE A 11 29.04 15.64 16.92
N TYR A 12 29.34 16.36 17.98
CA TYR A 12 29.75 15.83 19.29
C TYR A 12 28.59 15.80 20.30
N LYS A 13 28.82 15.21 21.47
CA LYS A 13 27.81 15.09 22.55
C LYS A 13 27.55 16.39 23.34
N ASP A 14 28.36 17.41 23.10
CA ASP A 14 28.28 18.78 23.61
C ASP A 14 27.77 19.78 22.54
N ASP A 15 27.09 19.26 21.51
CA ASP A 15 26.57 19.98 20.34
C ASP A 15 27.62 20.76 19.51
N VAL A 16 28.92 20.49 19.69
CA VAL A 16 29.98 21.00 18.81
C VAL A 16 29.84 20.36 17.43
N VAL A 17 29.76 21.19 16.38
CA VAL A 17 29.63 20.76 14.97
C VAL A 17 30.86 21.16 14.16
N ILE A 18 31.57 20.19 13.60
CA ILE A 18 32.68 20.39 12.67
C ILE A 18 32.20 20.08 11.24
N ARG A 19 32.41 21.02 10.32
CA ARG A 19 31.99 20.92 8.92
C ARG A 19 33.20 20.85 7.99
N GLY A 20 33.20 19.90 7.05
CA GLY A 20 34.33 19.72 6.14
C GLY A 20 34.07 18.75 4.99
N GLU A 21 35.05 18.66 4.10
CA GLU A 21 35.19 17.56 3.14
C GLU A 21 35.99 16.41 3.76
N ILE A 22 35.50 15.18 3.60
CA ILE A 22 36.17 13.99 4.16
C ILE A 22 37.33 13.58 3.25
N LEU A 23 38.57 13.78 3.72
CA LEU A 23 39.77 13.27 3.05
C LEU A 23 40.15 11.86 3.50
N LYS A 24 39.78 11.47 4.73
CA LYS A 24 40.01 10.12 5.27
C LYS A 24 39.05 9.85 6.42
N LEU A 25 38.54 8.62 6.51
CA LEU A 25 37.81 8.10 7.67
C LEU A 25 38.47 6.81 8.13
N ASN A 26 38.58 6.60 9.45
CA ASN A 26 39.00 5.34 10.07
C ASN A 26 38.22 5.11 11.37
N CYS A 27 38.48 4.01 12.07
CA CYS A 27 37.74 3.61 13.28
C CYS A 27 37.79 4.63 14.43
N ASN A 28 38.84 5.45 14.53
CA ASN A 28 39.05 6.36 15.65
C ASN A 28 39.03 7.84 15.26
N GLN A 29 39.24 8.17 13.99
CA GLN A 29 39.44 9.54 13.50
C GLN A 29 38.83 9.76 12.10
N ILE A 30 38.47 11.01 11.83
CA ILE A 30 38.10 11.54 10.53
C ILE A 30 38.96 12.77 10.19
N LYS A 31 39.56 12.78 9.01
CA LYS A 31 40.34 13.91 8.48
C LYS A 31 39.44 14.77 7.62
N LEU A 32 39.16 15.98 8.08
CA LEU A 32 38.28 16.95 7.45
C LEU A 32 39.07 18.12 6.87
N LYS A 33 38.89 18.42 5.58
CA LYS A 33 39.24 19.73 5.02
C LYS A 33 38.12 20.71 5.34
N THR A 34 38.32 21.53 6.34
CA THR A 34 37.36 22.59 6.73
C THR A 34 37.65 23.88 5.96
N GLN A 35 36.70 24.82 6.01
CA GLN A 35 36.84 26.13 5.34
C GLN A 35 37.53 27.19 6.20
N PHE A 36 37.70 26.91 7.49
CA PHE A 36 38.36 27.81 8.46
C PHE A 36 39.82 27.41 8.75
N SER A 37 40.37 26.43 8.02
CA SER A 37 41.75 25.97 8.16
C SER A 37 42.34 25.59 6.80
N ASP A 38 43.52 26.13 6.48
CA ASP A 38 44.25 25.77 5.27
C ASP A 38 44.77 24.33 5.32
N LEU A 39 45.12 23.84 6.52
CA LEU A 39 45.50 22.45 6.75
C LEU A 39 44.27 21.56 7.09
N PRO A 40 44.21 20.31 6.62
CA PRO A 40 43.19 19.35 7.05
C PRO A 40 43.26 19.06 8.55
N ILE A 41 42.11 19.04 9.21
CA ILE A 41 41.98 18.80 10.65
C ILE A 41 41.75 17.32 10.90
N ASP A 42 42.50 16.72 11.83
CA ASP A 42 42.21 15.39 12.38
C ASP A 42 41.23 15.51 13.55
N CYS A 43 40.00 15.03 13.36
CA CYS A 43 38.96 15.02 14.39
C CYS A 43 38.83 13.59 14.95
N PHE A 44 38.85 13.44 16.27
CA PHE A 44 38.61 12.14 16.91
C PHE A 44 37.12 11.81 16.94
N LEU A 45 36.76 10.57 16.63
CA LEU A 45 35.37 10.07 16.73
C LEU A 45 34.97 9.77 18.19
N ALA A 46 35.94 9.69 19.10
CA ALA A 46 35.67 9.62 20.54
C ALA A 46 34.94 10.89 21.01
N GLY A 47 33.73 10.72 21.56
CA GLY A 47 32.86 11.82 21.96
C GLY A 47 31.88 12.30 20.88
N ALA A 48 31.98 11.80 19.64
CA ALA A 48 31.00 12.08 18.59
C ALA A 48 29.61 11.54 18.98
N SER A 49 28.57 12.25 18.57
CA SER A 49 27.16 11.83 18.62
C SER A 49 26.67 11.38 17.24
N TYR A 50 27.05 12.09 16.17
CA TYR A 50 26.69 11.77 14.79
C TYR A 50 27.81 12.10 13.79
N LEU A 51 27.92 11.29 12.73
CA LEU A 51 28.59 11.68 11.49
C LEU A 51 27.55 11.66 10.36
N LYS A 52 27.42 12.79 9.67
CA LYS A 52 26.41 13.05 8.65
C LYS A 52 27.09 13.39 7.33
N PHE A 53 26.60 12.82 6.24
CA PHE A 53 27.15 12.96 4.90
C PHE A 53 26.23 13.81 4.03
N TYR A 54 26.83 14.60 3.13
CA TYR A 54 26.15 15.43 2.14
C TYR A 54 26.73 15.15 0.76
N SER A 55 25.88 14.87 -0.22
CA SER A 55 26.30 14.72 -1.63
C SER A 55 26.85 16.04 -2.16
N SER A 56 28.08 16.03 -2.69
CA SER A 56 28.70 17.19 -3.31
C SER A 56 27.98 17.60 -4.60
N GLY A 57 27.63 18.89 -4.69
CA GLY A 57 26.97 19.47 -5.86
C GLY A 57 26.74 20.96 -5.68
N SER A 58 27.60 21.78 -6.28
CA SER A 58 27.40 23.23 -6.36
C SER A 58 26.42 23.58 -7.50
N LYS A 59 25.77 24.75 -7.40
CA LYS A 59 24.73 25.16 -8.34
C LYS A 59 25.31 25.85 -9.58
N SER A 60 25.48 25.11 -10.68
CA SER A 60 25.45 25.66 -12.05
C SER A 60 24.31 25.07 -12.87
N ASP A 61 24.13 23.74 -12.81
CA ASP A 61 23.10 23.00 -13.56
C ASP A 61 22.06 22.31 -12.66
N ALA A 62 22.08 22.64 -11.36
CA ALA A 62 21.24 22.03 -10.32
C ALA A 62 19.78 22.56 -10.33
N TYR A 63 19.13 22.52 -11.49
CA TYR A 63 17.67 22.66 -11.63
C TYR A 63 16.96 21.37 -12.10
N ASN A 64 17.72 20.32 -12.42
CA ASN A 64 17.20 18.96 -12.39
C ASN A 64 17.24 18.44 -10.95
N GLY A 65 16.10 18.50 -10.26
CA GLY A 65 15.90 17.88 -8.96
C GLY A 65 15.88 16.36 -9.08
N SER A 66 17.06 15.74 -9.13
CA SER A 66 17.20 14.28 -9.08
C SER A 66 16.65 13.75 -7.76
N LYS A 67 15.43 13.22 -7.82
CA LYS A 67 15.04 12.14 -6.91
C LYS A 67 16.14 11.08 -7.01
N VAL A 68 16.82 10.79 -5.90
CA VAL A 68 17.40 9.46 -5.73
C VAL A 68 16.19 8.56 -5.51
N ASP A 69 15.65 8.05 -6.61
CA ASP A 69 14.36 7.36 -6.60
C ASP A 69 14.37 6.19 -5.63
N SER A 70 13.23 5.98 -4.97
CA SER A 70 13.01 4.93 -3.98
C SER A 70 12.90 3.51 -4.58
N LYS A 71 13.35 3.30 -5.83
CA LYS A 71 13.64 1.96 -6.34
C LYS A 71 14.77 1.36 -5.49
N LEU A 72 14.53 0.17 -4.93
CA LEU A 72 15.59 -0.67 -4.35
C LEU A 72 16.66 -0.89 -5.42
N ASP A 73 17.91 -0.54 -5.12
CA ASP A 73 19.03 -0.92 -5.98
C ASP A 73 19.21 -2.43 -5.85
N PRO A 74 18.96 -3.24 -6.90
CA PRO A 74 18.85 -4.69 -6.76
C PRO A 74 20.19 -5.36 -6.40
N ASN A 75 21.29 -4.62 -6.49
CA ASN A 75 22.64 -5.08 -6.21
C ASN A 75 23.00 -5.03 -4.72
N PHE A 76 22.28 -4.27 -3.90
CA PHE A 76 22.62 -3.97 -2.50
C PHE A 76 21.47 -4.25 -1.53
N ASP A 77 21.82 -4.66 -0.32
CA ASP A 77 20.91 -4.60 0.82
C ASP A 77 20.68 -3.13 1.18
N SER A 78 19.64 -2.85 1.97
CA SER A 78 19.40 -1.49 2.44
C SER A 78 18.97 -1.40 3.90
N MET A 79 19.60 -0.48 4.62
CA MET A 79 19.43 -0.26 6.04
C MET A 79 18.72 1.06 6.30
N THR A 80 17.56 1.02 6.92
CA THR A 80 16.82 2.20 7.40
C THR A 80 17.09 2.40 8.90
N TYR A 81 17.34 3.64 9.29
CA TYR A 81 17.61 4.08 10.67
C TYR A 81 16.95 5.47 10.88
N PRO A 82 16.83 6.00 12.12
CA PRO A 82 16.05 7.21 12.38
C PRO A 82 16.55 8.47 11.64
N GLY A 83 17.82 8.50 11.21
CA GLY A 83 18.43 9.59 10.47
C GLY A 83 18.47 9.41 8.94
N GLY A 84 17.95 8.31 8.37
CA GLY A 84 17.95 8.09 6.93
C GLY A 84 17.97 6.63 6.47
N ARG A 85 18.57 6.40 5.29
CA ARG A 85 18.71 5.08 4.65
C ARG A 85 20.12 4.92 4.07
N LEU A 86 20.78 3.79 4.32
CA LEU A 86 22.09 3.43 3.77
C LEU A 86 21.96 2.31 2.72
N ARG A 87 22.91 2.29 1.79
CA ARG A 87 23.19 1.19 0.86
C ARG A 87 24.41 0.41 1.33
N GLY A 88 24.47 -0.88 1.00
CA GLY A 88 25.57 -1.75 1.41
C GLY A 88 25.16 -3.22 1.40
N GLU A 89 25.82 -4.02 2.23
CA GLU A 89 25.47 -5.42 2.47
C GLU A 89 25.46 -5.73 3.96
N ILE A 90 24.57 -6.60 4.42
CA ILE A 90 24.68 -7.15 5.77
C ILE A 90 25.70 -8.29 5.79
N ALA A 91 26.69 -8.16 6.66
CA ALA A 91 27.76 -9.12 6.84
C ALA A 91 27.48 -9.98 8.08
N PHE A 92 27.50 -11.29 7.88
CA PHE A 92 27.43 -12.29 8.95
C PHE A 92 28.85 -12.71 9.34
N ASN A 93 29.05 -13.06 10.62
CA ASN A 93 30.34 -13.49 11.18
C ASN A 93 31.53 -12.54 10.89
N SER A 94 31.32 -11.22 10.94
CA SER A 94 32.35 -10.23 10.61
C SER A 94 33.05 -9.73 11.88
N ASN A 95 34.37 -9.89 11.95
CA ASN A 95 35.25 -9.40 13.02
C ASN A 95 34.79 -9.78 14.46
N GLY A 96 34.18 -10.95 14.62
CA GLY A 96 33.66 -11.45 15.90
C GLY A 96 32.25 -10.96 16.26
N PHE A 97 31.58 -10.21 15.38
CA PHE A 97 30.20 -9.76 15.59
C PHE A 97 29.19 -10.63 14.80
N PRO A 98 28.06 -11.06 15.41
CA PRO A 98 27.05 -11.88 14.73
C PRO A 98 26.37 -11.17 13.56
N LEU A 99 26.23 -9.84 13.63
CA LEU A 99 25.70 -8.99 12.57
C LEU A 99 26.56 -7.73 12.46
N ALA A 100 26.96 -7.42 11.23
CA ALA A 100 27.65 -6.19 10.87
C ALA A 100 27.08 -5.63 9.57
N TRP A 101 27.37 -4.37 9.29
CA TRP A 101 26.96 -3.69 8.07
C TRP A 101 28.19 -3.30 7.26
N ASN A 102 28.20 -3.59 5.97
CA ASN A 102 29.25 -3.15 5.06
C ASN A 102 28.68 -2.06 4.13
N PRO A 103 28.83 -0.76 4.45
CA PRO A 103 28.35 0.31 3.59
C PRO A 103 28.94 0.22 2.18
N GLU A 104 28.16 0.67 1.20
CA GLU A 104 28.66 0.87 -0.18
C GLU A 104 29.91 1.77 -0.15
N GLY A 105 31.02 1.29 -0.74
CA GLY A 105 32.31 1.98 -0.74
C GLY A 105 33.18 1.81 0.52
N SER A 106 32.74 1.07 1.55
CA SER A 106 33.55 0.82 2.74
C SER A 106 34.70 -0.17 2.49
N GLN A 107 35.81 0.00 3.22
CA GLN A 107 36.92 -0.97 3.28
C GLN A 107 36.74 -2.01 4.40
N SER A 108 35.77 -1.83 5.30
CA SER A 108 35.52 -2.74 6.43
C SER A 108 34.07 -2.67 6.92
N SER A 109 33.60 -3.77 7.53
CA SER A 109 32.26 -3.81 8.13
C SER A 109 32.20 -3.03 9.43
N LEU A 110 31.15 -2.23 9.59
CA LEU A 110 30.77 -1.55 10.82
C LEU A 110 29.99 -2.51 11.72
N ARG A 111 30.32 -2.56 13.02
CA ARG A 111 29.50 -3.26 14.02
C ARG A 111 28.14 -2.59 14.14
N LEU A 112 27.07 -3.37 14.17
CA LEU A 112 25.75 -2.88 14.57
C LEU A 112 25.61 -2.95 16.09
N SER A 113 25.29 -1.80 16.70
CA SER A 113 24.96 -1.70 18.13
C SER A 113 23.47 -1.85 18.34
N GLU A 114 23.05 -2.61 19.35
CA GLU A 114 21.64 -2.82 19.74
C GLU A 114 20.94 -1.54 20.25
N ILE A 115 21.70 -0.43 20.38
CA ILE A 115 21.25 0.88 20.85
C ILE A 115 20.61 1.66 19.70
N GLY A 116 19.34 1.37 19.41
CA GLY A 116 18.48 2.13 18.49
C GLY A 116 17.81 1.28 17.41
N SER A 117 16.69 1.78 16.88
CA SER A 117 15.81 1.03 15.97
C SER A 117 16.33 1.02 14.54
N VAL A 118 16.80 -0.14 14.07
CA VAL A 118 17.38 -0.33 12.72
C VAL A 118 16.62 -1.42 11.96
N SER A 119 16.39 -1.22 10.66
CA SER A 119 15.68 -2.15 9.77
C SER A 119 16.51 -2.43 8.52
N VAL A 120 17.00 -3.66 8.35
CA VAL A 120 17.72 -4.11 7.16
C VAL A 120 16.81 -4.94 6.25
N GLU A 121 16.63 -4.50 5.01
CA GLU A 121 15.93 -5.22 3.95
C GLU A 121 16.96 -5.86 3.01
N ARG A 122 16.84 -7.17 2.76
CA ARG A 122 17.79 -7.92 1.91
C ARG A 122 17.52 -7.72 0.42
N LYS A 123 18.58 -7.73 -0.39
CA LYS A 123 18.49 -7.71 -1.85
C LYS A 123 17.83 -8.98 -2.40
N PRO A 124 16.82 -8.88 -3.31
CA PRO A 124 16.07 -10.06 -3.76
C PRO A 124 16.90 -11.16 -4.42
N GLN A 125 18.01 -10.80 -5.07
CA GLN A 125 18.85 -11.73 -5.82
C GLN A 125 19.63 -12.73 -4.95
N GLY A 126 19.77 -12.47 -3.64
CA GLY A 126 20.39 -13.37 -2.67
C GLY A 126 19.41 -14.21 -1.85
N LEU A 127 18.11 -14.09 -2.10
CA LEU A 127 17.07 -14.77 -1.33
C LEU A 127 16.61 -16.06 -2.01
N SER A 128 16.38 -17.09 -1.20
CA SER A 128 15.78 -18.34 -1.65
C SER A 128 14.36 -18.11 -2.17
N LYS A 129 14.16 -18.33 -3.48
CA LYS A 129 12.83 -18.51 -4.08
C LYS A 129 12.14 -19.82 -3.66
N PHE A 130 12.72 -20.61 -2.75
CA PHE A 130 12.14 -21.85 -2.23
C PHE A 130 11.95 -21.78 -0.71
N LEU A 131 10.90 -22.45 -0.20
CA LEU A 131 10.77 -22.69 1.24
C LEU A 131 11.92 -23.58 1.71
N PRO A 132 12.57 -23.30 2.84
CA PRO A 132 13.62 -24.15 3.39
C PRO A 132 13.08 -25.42 4.05
N TYR A 133 11.75 -25.57 4.13
CA TYR A 133 11.05 -26.67 4.76
C TYR A 133 9.88 -27.14 3.90
N ASP A 134 9.56 -28.43 4.00
CA ASP A 134 8.42 -29.03 3.32
C ASP A 134 7.08 -28.49 3.86
N LYS A 135 6.12 -28.25 2.95
CA LYS A 135 4.74 -27.88 3.30
C LYS A 135 3.96 -29.05 3.89
N GLY A 136 4.20 -30.27 3.41
CA GLY A 136 3.56 -31.48 3.94
C GLY A 136 4.00 -31.78 5.38
N GLY A 137 5.31 -31.67 5.63
CA GLY A 137 5.93 -31.84 6.94
C GLY A 137 5.58 -30.76 7.97
N TYR A 138 5.04 -29.60 7.59
CA TYR A 138 4.63 -28.53 8.53
C TYR A 138 3.34 -27.84 8.06
N PRO A 139 2.16 -28.47 8.19
CA PRO A 139 0.94 -28.00 7.54
C PRO A 139 0.23 -26.85 8.27
N HIS A 140 0.64 -26.41 9.47
CA HIS A 140 -0.07 -25.37 10.24
C HIS A 140 0.75 -24.07 10.37
N LEU A 141 0.07 -22.92 10.48
CA LEU A 141 0.68 -21.66 10.95
C LEU A 141 0.11 -21.31 12.33
N LEU A 142 0.99 -21.12 13.30
CA LEU A 142 0.68 -20.65 14.64
C LEU A 142 0.90 -19.13 14.69
N TYR A 143 -0.15 -18.38 14.98
CA TYR A 143 -0.11 -16.92 15.11
C TYR A 143 -0.11 -16.55 16.59
N LEU A 144 0.93 -15.84 17.06
CA LEU A 144 1.03 -15.40 18.45
C LEU A 144 0.48 -13.97 18.63
N ARG A 145 0.10 -13.62 19.87
CA ARG A 145 -0.49 -12.30 20.17
C ARG A 145 0.49 -11.14 19.95
N HIS A 146 1.78 -11.32 20.25
CA HIS A 146 2.87 -10.36 19.96
C HIS A 146 3.36 -10.36 18.49
N GLY A 147 2.64 -11.05 17.59
CA GLY A 147 2.85 -10.94 16.15
C GLY A 147 3.93 -11.85 15.53
N GLU A 148 4.47 -12.81 16.27
CA GLU A 148 5.18 -13.94 15.65
C GLU A 148 4.23 -14.82 14.82
N ILE A 149 4.79 -15.44 13.77
CA ILE A 149 4.09 -16.33 12.85
C ILE A 149 4.98 -17.55 12.61
N ILE A 150 4.63 -18.69 13.22
CA ILE A 150 5.47 -19.88 13.29
C ILE A 150 4.92 -20.99 12.38
N PRO A 151 5.67 -21.47 11.37
CA PRO A 151 5.34 -22.68 10.61
C PRO A 151 5.54 -23.92 11.47
N CYS A 152 4.54 -24.81 11.55
CA CYS A 152 4.59 -25.95 12.45
C CYS A 152 3.70 -27.15 12.04
N ILE A 153 3.86 -28.27 12.73
CA ILE A 153 2.78 -29.22 13.04
C ILE A 153 2.31 -28.89 14.45
N VAL A 154 1.02 -28.57 14.64
CA VAL A 154 0.43 -28.63 15.99
C VAL A 154 0.07 -30.08 16.28
N SER A 155 0.60 -30.65 17.37
CA SER A 155 0.37 -32.06 17.74
C SER A 155 -0.64 -32.21 18.88
N SER A 156 -0.85 -31.19 19.72
CA SER A 156 -1.99 -31.15 20.64
C SER A 156 -2.36 -29.75 21.12
N TYR A 157 -3.65 -29.45 21.28
CA TYR A 157 -4.16 -28.33 22.10
C TYR A 157 -4.77 -28.86 23.40
N SER A 158 -4.59 -28.14 24.51
CA SER A 158 -5.14 -28.49 25.83
C SER A 158 -5.16 -27.27 26.75
N ASN A 159 -5.88 -27.35 27.88
CA ASN A 159 -5.77 -26.38 28.98
C ASN A 159 -4.38 -26.27 29.61
N THR A 160 -3.44 -27.19 29.31
CA THR A 160 -2.05 -27.05 29.73
C THR A 160 -1.19 -26.26 28.72
N GLY A 161 -1.76 -25.84 27.60
CA GLY A 161 -1.06 -25.19 26.47
C GLY A 161 -1.02 -26.05 25.20
N VAL A 162 -0.37 -25.48 24.18
CA VAL A 162 -0.28 -25.99 22.80
C VAL A 162 1.08 -26.66 22.57
N LYS A 163 1.09 -27.92 22.11
CA LYS A 163 2.32 -28.64 21.72
C LYS A 163 2.48 -28.61 20.21
N PHE A 164 3.66 -28.22 19.73
CA PHE A 164 3.96 -28.08 18.30
C PHE A 164 5.41 -28.43 17.96
N GLN A 165 5.67 -28.69 16.68
CA GLN A 165 6.99 -28.96 16.12
C GLN A 165 7.23 -27.98 14.96
N MET A 166 8.40 -27.36 14.89
CA MET A 166 8.74 -26.32 13.90
C MET A 166 9.86 -26.79 12.95
N PRO A 167 10.10 -26.15 11.80
CA PRO A 167 11.17 -26.56 10.88
C PRO A 167 12.59 -26.25 11.38
N PHE A 168 12.74 -25.27 12.26
CA PHE A 168 14.04 -24.80 12.76
C PHE A 168 14.59 -25.64 13.93
N ASP A 169 13.70 -26.31 14.67
CA ASP A 169 14.02 -27.33 15.67
C ASP A 169 12.93 -28.40 15.69
N LYS A 170 13.35 -29.66 15.50
CA LYS A 170 12.47 -30.83 15.48
C LYS A 170 12.05 -31.31 16.86
N SER A 171 12.59 -30.76 17.96
CA SER A 171 12.08 -31.04 19.31
C SER A 171 10.65 -30.51 19.46
N VAL A 172 9.77 -31.26 20.11
CA VAL A 172 8.39 -30.79 20.37
C VAL A 172 8.42 -29.69 21.43
N LYS A 173 8.05 -28.47 21.02
CA LYS A 173 7.91 -27.29 21.89
C LYS A 173 6.52 -27.26 22.51
N LYS A 174 6.37 -26.52 23.60
CA LYS A 174 5.09 -26.24 24.27
C LYS A 174 5.02 -24.74 24.56
N ILE A 175 3.90 -24.11 24.26
CA ILE A 175 3.59 -22.72 24.60
C ILE A 175 2.25 -22.68 25.36
N ASP A 176 2.02 -21.65 26.17
CA ASP A 176 0.71 -21.42 26.78
C ASP A 176 -0.38 -21.20 25.72
N LYS A 177 -1.64 -21.54 26.03
CA LYS A 177 -2.77 -21.28 25.12
C LYS A 177 -3.04 -19.78 24.97
N LEU A 178 -2.83 -18.98 26.02
CA LEU A 178 -3.07 -17.54 26.03
C LEU A 178 -2.17 -16.78 25.03
N CYS A 179 -0.94 -17.23 24.81
CA CYS A 179 -0.01 -16.62 23.86
C CYS A 179 -0.46 -16.77 22.39
N VAL A 180 -1.31 -17.75 22.09
CA VAL A 180 -1.77 -18.07 20.73
C VAL A 180 -3.04 -17.28 20.40
N LYS A 181 -3.00 -16.52 19.29
CA LYS A 181 -4.18 -15.83 18.75
C LYS A 181 -4.91 -16.67 17.69
N ALA A 182 -4.20 -17.47 16.89
CA ALA A 182 -4.84 -18.35 15.91
C ALA A 182 -3.97 -19.55 15.48
N ILE A 183 -4.63 -20.61 14.98
CA ILE A 183 -4.05 -21.76 14.29
C ILE A 183 -4.67 -21.84 12.89
N GLU A 184 -3.89 -21.65 11.83
CA GLU A 184 -4.37 -21.75 10.43
C GLU A 184 -3.89 -23.06 9.80
N PHE A 185 -4.81 -23.84 9.21
CA PHE A 185 -4.61 -25.22 8.77
C PHE A 185 -4.43 -25.34 7.26
N ASN A 186 -3.34 -25.99 6.84
CA ASN A 186 -2.93 -26.10 5.43
C ASN A 186 -2.95 -24.76 4.67
N PRO A 187 -2.39 -23.66 5.25
CA PRO A 187 -2.45 -22.35 4.63
C PRO A 187 -1.73 -22.37 3.30
N ILE A 188 -2.27 -21.64 2.32
CA ILE A 188 -1.61 -21.42 1.03
C ILE A 188 -0.40 -20.50 1.25
N ARG A 189 0.71 -21.10 1.72
CA ARG A 189 2.02 -20.45 1.84
C ARG A 189 2.54 -20.15 0.43
N ARG A 190 2.14 -19.00 -0.07
CA ARG A 190 2.79 -18.34 -1.20
C ARG A 190 4.21 -17.98 -0.74
N LEU A 191 5.20 -18.34 -1.54
CA LEU A 191 6.39 -17.49 -1.66
C LEU A 191 5.90 -16.10 -2.07
N ARG A 192 6.60 -15.00 -1.80
CA ARG A 192 6.09 -13.65 -2.16
C ARG A 192 6.03 -13.32 -3.68
N SER A 193 6.04 -14.33 -4.56
CA SER A 193 5.43 -14.29 -5.90
C SER A 193 3.89 -14.44 -5.81
N LYS A 194 3.15 -13.90 -6.78
CA LYS A 194 1.67 -13.80 -6.73
C LYS A 194 0.96 -15.01 -7.37
N ASN A 195 -0.38 -14.99 -7.40
CA ASN A 195 -1.30 -16.16 -7.53
C ASN A 195 -1.38 -16.82 -8.92
N ILE A 196 -1.89 -18.06 -9.00
CA ILE A 196 -2.54 -18.59 -10.23
C ILE A 196 -3.80 -19.34 -9.79
N ASN A 197 -4.88 -19.26 -10.57
CA ASN A 197 -6.15 -19.96 -10.30
C ASN A 197 -6.33 -21.20 -11.19
N GLY A 198 -7.03 -22.22 -10.68
CA GLY A 198 -7.04 -23.58 -11.22
C GLY A 198 -7.69 -23.83 -12.60
N ASN A 199 -8.21 -22.81 -13.27
CA ASN A 199 -8.76 -22.91 -14.64
C ASN A 199 -7.74 -22.39 -15.68
N GLU A 200 -6.67 -21.74 -15.21
CA GLU A 200 -5.53 -21.30 -16.01
C GLU A 200 -4.51 -22.46 -16.08
N ILE A 201 -4.21 -22.97 -17.27
CA ILE A 201 -3.05 -23.87 -17.50
C ILE A 201 -1.76 -23.12 -17.16
N PHE A 202 -1.73 -21.82 -17.48
CA PHE A 202 -0.88 -20.82 -16.83
C PHE A 202 -1.55 -19.45 -16.88
N GLY A 203 -1.37 -18.66 -15.81
CA GLY A 203 -2.00 -17.37 -15.60
C GLY A 203 -1.01 -16.23 -15.32
N LYS A 204 -1.54 -15.07 -14.91
CA LYS A 204 -0.83 -13.77 -14.81
C LYS A 204 0.40 -13.70 -13.87
N TRP A 205 0.91 -14.81 -13.34
CA TRP A 205 2.01 -14.81 -12.36
C TRP A 205 2.99 -16.01 -12.46
N VAL A 206 3.14 -16.66 -13.62
CA VAL A 206 4.29 -17.56 -13.85
C VAL A 206 5.53 -16.78 -14.30
N ASP A 207 6.71 -17.30 -13.95
CA ASP A 207 7.99 -16.94 -14.57
C ASP A 207 8.05 -17.48 -16.04
N TRP A 208 8.28 -16.58 -17.00
CA TRP A 208 8.54 -16.88 -18.41
C TRP A 208 10.01 -16.70 -18.75
N LYS A 209 10.52 -17.53 -19.68
CA LYS A 209 11.83 -17.35 -20.31
C LYS A 209 11.68 -16.29 -21.41
N TYR A 210 12.33 -15.14 -21.33
CA TYR A 210 12.17 -14.03 -22.29
C TYR A 210 13.49 -13.47 -22.84
N LEU A 211 13.41 -12.76 -23.97
CA LEU A 211 14.52 -12.13 -24.66
C LEU A 211 14.02 -10.89 -25.44
N ALA A 212 14.42 -9.69 -25.02
CA ALA A 212 14.05 -8.43 -25.65
C ALA A 212 15.10 -7.96 -26.66
N ASN A 213 14.68 -7.39 -27.80
CA ASN A 213 15.59 -7.14 -28.92
C ASN A 213 16.62 -6.03 -28.69
N THR A 214 16.35 -5.07 -27.83
CA THR A 214 17.30 -4.03 -27.37
C THR A 214 18.45 -4.59 -26.53
N GLU A 215 18.30 -5.80 -25.99
CA GLU A 215 19.30 -6.42 -25.10
C GLU A 215 20.31 -7.30 -25.86
N LEU A 216 20.06 -7.50 -27.16
CA LEU A 216 20.88 -8.34 -28.04
C LEU A 216 21.95 -7.52 -28.77
N LYS A 217 23.21 -7.90 -28.58
CA LYS A 217 24.37 -7.27 -29.25
C LYS A 217 24.53 -7.67 -30.72
N ALA A 218 23.86 -8.75 -31.15
CA ALA A 218 23.89 -9.28 -32.51
C ALA A 218 22.64 -10.12 -32.79
N LYS A 219 22.43 -10.54 -34.04
CA LYS A 219 21.33 -11.43 -34.40
C LYS A 219 21.62 -12.88 -33.99
N GLU A 220 21.12 -13.29 -32.82
CA GLU A 220 21.23 -14.69 -32.39
C GLU A 220 20.49 -15.66 -33.31
N GLY A 221 21.06 -16.85 -33.49
CA GLY A 221 20.58 -17.92 -34.37
C GLY A 221 19.42 -18.73 -33.77
N LEU A 222 18.32 -18.08 -33.44
CA LEU A 222 17.15 -18.66 -32.75
C LEU A 222 16.33 -19.58 -33.67
N ILE A 223 16.93 -20.67 -34.16
CA ILE A 223 16.27 -21.64 -35.03
C ILE A 223 15.56 -22.70 -34.20
N GLY A 224 14.22 -22.70 -34.28
CA GLY A 224 13.39 -23.65 -33.54
C GLY A 224 13.12 -23.26 -32.08
N TRP A 225 13.37 -22.01 -31.67
CA TRP A 225 13.24 -21.56 -30.27
C TRP A 225 11.85 -21.76 -29.64
N THR A 226 10.80 -21.85 -30.48
CA THR A 226 9.40 -22.17 -30.12
C THR A 226 9.12 -23.65 -29.86
N LYS A 227 10.06 -24.55 -30.19
CA LYS A 227 9.88 -26.00 -30.06
C LYS A 227 10.17 -26.52 -28.65
N ILE A 228 9.61 -27.69 -28.37
CA ILE A 228 9.77 -28.44 -27.10
C ILE A 228 11.19 -28.95 -26.82
N ASP A 229 12.01 -29.15 -27.85
CA ASP A 229 13.35 -29.73 -27.80
C ASP A 229 14.48 -28.68 -27.75
N TYR A 230 14.16 -27.40 -27.94
CA TYR A 230 15.16 -26.33 -27.98
C TYR A 230 15.73 -25.99 -26.60
N ASP A 231 17.04 -26.22 -26.44
CA ASP A 231 17.88 -26.02 -25.25
C ASP A 231 18.99 -24.96 -25.42
N HIS A 232 19.22 -24.49 -26.65
CA HIS A 232 20.33 -23.60 -27.00
C HIS A 232 20.11 -22.13 -26.60
N VAL A 233 21.03 -21.56 -25.81
CA VAL A 233 21.16 -20.11 -25.49
C VAL A 233 20.18 -19.55 -24.42
N LYS A 234 20.61 -18.45 -23.79
CA LYS A 234 20.19 -17.96 -22.47
C LYS A 234 19.06 -16.92 -22.54
N PHE A 235 17.82 -17.38 -22.56
CA PHE A 235 16.68 -16.52 -22.20
C PHE A 235 16.81 -16.03 -20.74
N LYS A 236 16.43 -14.78 -20.46
CA LYS A 236 16.22 -14.28 -19.10
C LYS A 236 14.95 -14.88 -18.50
N VAL A 237 14.74 -14.74 -17.19
CA VAL A 237 13.51 -15.21 -16.51
C VAL A 237 12.84 -14.04 -15.81
N GLY A 238 11.53 -13.87 -16.01
CA GLY A 238 10.73 -12.83 -15.37
C GLY A 238 9.23 -13.14 -15.39
N LEU A 239 8.46 -12.50 -14.49
CA LEU A 239 7.01 -12.68 -14.42
C LEU A 239 6.31 -12.18 -15.69
N ILE A 240 5.24 -12.89 -16.08
CA ILE A 240 4.38 -12.51 -17.20
C ILE A 240 3.73 -11.12 -17.02
N GLY A 241 3.35 -10.46 -18.12
CA GLY A 241 3.24 -8.99 -18.14
C GLY A 241 4.61 -8.37 -18.44
N ILE A 242 5.20 -8.77 -19.57
CA ILE A 242 6.55 -8.33 -19.98
C ILE A 242 6.41 -7.11 -20.90
N GLY A 243 7.11 -6.02 -20.61
CA GLY A 243 6.83 -4.74 -21.25
C GLY A 243 7.52 -3.51 -20.68
N TYR A 244 7.02 -2.32 -21.03
CA TYR A 244 7.34 -1.03 -20.42
C TYR A 244 6.15 -0.06 -20.55
N GLY A 245 6.16 1.06 -19.82
CA GLY A 245 5.14 2.10 -19.92
C GLY A 245 3.83 1.80 -19.18
N ASP A 246 3.20 0.64 -19.43
CA ASP A 246 1.88 0.32 -18.87
C ASP A 246 1.89 -0.22 -17.42
N ARG A 247 0.75 -0.04 -16.75
CA ARG A 247 0.41 -0.48 -15.38
C ARG A 247 0.33 -1.99 -15.19
N GLY A 248 0.16 -2.77 -16.26
CA GLY A 248 0.18 -4.22 -16.29
C GLY A 248 1.58 -4.85 -16.33
N VAL A 249 2.63 -4.04 -16.46
CA VAL A 249 4.03 -4.51 -16.56
C VAL A 249 4.54 -5.02 -15.20
N LEU A 250 5.06 -6.24 -15.22
CA LEU A 250 5.64 -6.95 -14.08
C LEU A 250 7.10 -7.38 -14.34
N THR A 251 7.52 -7.42 -15.61
CA THR A 251 8.92 -7.52 -16.03
C THR A 251 9.24 -6.38 -17.01
N GLU A 252 10.06 -5.43 -16.56
CA GLU A 252 10.47 -4.24 -17.32
C GLU A 252 11.51 -4.62 -18.40
N VAL A 253 11.27 -4.28 -19.67
CA VAL A 253 12.22 -4.38 -20.79
C VAL A 253 12.58 -2.99 -21.31
N PRO A 254 13.75 -2.77 -21.95
CA PRO A 254 14.17 -1.42 -22.32
C PRO A 254 13.20 -0.73 -23.29
N LYS A 255 12.91 0.55 -23.06
CA LYS A 255 12.06 1.36 -23.94
C LYS A 255 12.63 1.41 -25.36
N GLY A 256 11.76 1.29 -26.36
CA GLY A 256 12.14 1.15 -27.76
C GLY A 256 12.44 -0.30 -28.18
N THR A 257 12.15 -1.29 -27.31
CA THR A 257 12.02 -2.70 -27.71
C THR A 257 10.89 -2.83 -28.74
N THR A 258 11.18 -3.40 -29.91
CA THR A 258 10.15 -3.68 -30.93
C THR A 258 9.71 -5.13 -30.98
N ALA A 259 10.48 -6.04 -30.38
CA ALA A 259 10.11 -7.43 -30.25
C ALA A 259 10.62 -8.03 -28.92
N VAL A 260 9.75 -8.79 -28.27
CA VAL A 260 10.08 -9.65 -27.12
C VAL A 260 9.76 -11.08 -27.50
N LEU A 261 10.77 -11.96 -27.52
CA LEU A 261 10.59 -13.39 -27.69
C LEU A 261 10.45 -14.01 -26.31
N MET A 262 9.37 -14.73 -26.05
CA MET A 262 9.10 -15.32 -24.74
C MET A 262 8.52 -16.72 -24.85
N ARG A 263 8.91 -17.61 -23.94
CA ARG A 263 8.41 -18.99 -23.86
C ARG A 263 8.23 -19.45 -22.42
N HIS A 264 7.30 -20.38 -22.24
CA HIS A 264 6.98 -20.99 -20.96
C HIS A 264 6.81 -22.51 -21.14
N GLU A 265 7.32 -23.27 -20.17
CA GLU A 265 7.28 -24.74 -20.13
C GLU A 265 6.26 -25.19 -19.09
N PHE A 266 5.27 -25.97 -19.52
CA PHE A 266 4.15 -26.42 -18.71
C PHE A 266 3.86 -27.91 -18.93
N GLU A 267 3.09 -28.53 -18.04
CA GLU A 267 2.78 -29.96 -18.11
C GLU A 267 1.27 -30.22 -18.19
N ILE A 268 0.88 -31.18 -19.03
CA ILE A 268 -0.50 -31.71 -19.11
C ILE A 268 -0.49 -33.15 -18.57
N LYS A 269 -1.33 -33.43 -17.58
CA LYS A 269 -1.36 -34.73 -16.90
C LYS A 269 -1.91 -35.85 -17.80
N GLU A 270 -1.51 -37.08 -17.51
CA GLU A 270 -1.99 -38.32 -18.16
C GLU A 270 -3.53 -38.39 -18.20
N GLU A 271 -4.22 -38.03 -17.11
CA GLU A 271 -5.68 -38.13 -17.00
C GLU A 271 -6.43 -36.95 -17.64
N SER A 272 -5.76 -35.83 -17.91
CA SER A 272 -6.41 -34.60 -18.41
C SER A 272 -7.03 -34.80 -19.80
N LYS A 273 -8.37 -34.79 -19.88
CA LYS A 273 -9.10 -34.52 -21.12
C LYS A 273 -9.28 -33.01 -21.26
N LEU A 274 -9.11 -32.51 -22.48
CA LEU A 274 -9.16 -31.08 -22.81
C LEU A 274 -10.05 -30.93 -24.04
N ASP A 275 -11.28 -30.46 -23.85
CA ASP A 275 -12.27 -30.34 -24.92
C ASP A 275 -12.24 -28.95 -25.58
N SER A 276 -11.66 -27.96 -24.90
CA SER A 276 -11.49 -26.58 -25.38
C SER A 276 -10.19 -25.95 -24.89
N LEU A 277 -9.66 -24.99 -25.65
CA LEU A 277 -8.41 -24.27 -25.35
C LEU A 277 -8.45 -22.83 -25.86
N TYR A 278 -8.11 -21.87 -25.00
CA TYR A 278 -8.19 -20.44 -25.27
C TYR A 278 -6.90 -19.74 -24.86
N LEU A 279 -6.34 -18.95 -25.77
CA LEU A 279 -5.39 -17.90 -25.41
C LEU A 279 -6.19 -16.65 -25.04
N ILE A 280 -6.08 -16.23 -23.79
CA ILE A 280 -6.63 -14.96 -23.31
C ILE A 280 -5.43 -14.01 -23.13
N ILE A 281 -5.43 -12.84 -23.76
CA ILE A 281 -4.22 -12.01 -23.85
C ILE A 281 -4.56 -10.52 -23.88
N ASP A 282 -3.76 -9.75 -23.15
CA ASP A 282 -3.76 -8.29 -23.04
C ASP A 282 -2.38 -7.84 -23.55
N TYR A 283 -2.36 -7.06 -24.64
CA TYR A 283 -1.16 -6.85 -25.47
C TYR A 283 -1.12 -5.49 -26.17
N ASP A 284 0.10 -5.06 -26.52
CA ASP A 284 0.40 -3.73 -27.07
C ASP A 284 1.76 -3.76 -27.80
N ASP A 285 1.90 -3.52 -29.12
CA ASP A 285 0.88 -3.26 -30.16
C ASP A 285 0.37 -4.56 -30.84
N GLY A 286 1.07 -5.69 -30.67
CA GLY A 286 0.80 -6.93 -31.41
C GLY A 286 1.50 -8.17 -30.86
N PHE A 287 1.10 -9.35 -31.34
CA PHE A 287 1.71 -10.62 -30.94
C PHE A 287 1.55 -11.74 -31.98
N ALA A 288 2.38 -12.77 -31.86
CA ALA A 288 2.15 -14.09 -32.47
C ALA A 288 2.49 -15.22 -31.49
N ALA A 289 1.53 -16.10 -31.23
CA ALA A 289 1.63 -17.22 -30.30
C ALA A 289 1.86 -18.56 -31.01
N TYR A 290 2.60 -19.44 -30.34
CA TYR A 290 3.06 -20.74 -30.82
C TYR A 290 2.90 -21.81 -29.73
N LEU A 291 2.61 -23.05 -30.14
CA LEU A 291 2.49 -24.22 -29.26
C LEU A 291 3.33 -25.37 -29.81
N ASN A 292 4.30 -25.84 -29.01
CA ASN A 292 5.25 -26.92 -29.32
C ASN A 292 6.05 -26.75 -30.64
N GLY A 293 6.03 -25.55 -31.24
CA GLY A 293 6.71 -25.19 -32.48
C GLY A 293 5.80 -24.46 -33.48
N GLU A 294 4.52 -24.85 -33.54
CA GLU A 294 3.54 -24.39 -34.55
C GLU A 294 2.86 -23.08 -34.17
N LYS A 295 2.55 -22.22 -35.16
CA LYS A 295 1.84 -20.94 -34.92
C LYS A 295 0.33 -21.17 -34.73
N ILE A 296 -0.21 -20.68 -33.62
CA ILE A 296 -1.61 -20.94 -33.20
C ILE A 296 -2.50 -19.68 -33.17
N ALA A 297 -1.95 -18.50 -32.95
CA ALA A 297 -2.69 -17.23 -32.96
C ALA A 297 -1.76 -16.05 -33.30
N SER A 298 -2.32 -14.93 -33.76
CA SER A 298 -1.60 -13.65 -33.85
C SER A 298 -2.56 -12.48 -34.12
N ALA A 299 -2.24 -11.32 -33.55
CA ALA A 299 -2.82 -10.03 -33.91
C ALA A 299 -1.69 -9.04 -34.24
N ASN A 300 -1.89 -8.18 -35.25
CA ASN A 300 -0.92 -7.16 -35.70
C ASN A 300 0.50 -7.67 -35.99
N ALA A 301 0.70 -8.96 -36.26
CA ALA A 301 2.00 -9.54 -36.58
C ALA A 301 2.21 -9.64 -38.11
N PRO A 302 3.42 -9.35 -38.63
CA PRO A 302 3.71 -9.44 -40.06
C PRO A 302 3.73 -10.90 -40.54
N GLU A 303 3.64 -11.08 -41.87
CA GLU A 303 3.67 -12.39 -42.50
C GLU A 303 5.06 -13.03 -42.49
N GLY A 304 5.09 -14.35 -42.73
CA GLY A 304 6.32 -15.13 -42.76
C GLY A 304 6.87 -15.49 -41.38
N ARG A 305 8.20 -15.58 -41.27
CA ARG A 305 8.89 -16.04 -40.07
C ARG A 305 9.38 -14.85 -39.24
N LEU A 306 8.81 -14.71 -38.06
CA LEU A 306 9.19 -13.69 -37.08
C LEU A 306 10.54 -13.98 -36.40
N ASP A 307 11.21 -12.90 -35.99
CA ASP A 307 12.42 -12.90 -35.18
C ASP A 307 12.50 -11.61 -34.33
N GLN A 308 13.59 -11.41 -33.59
CA GLN A 308 13.75 -10.25 -32.71
C GLN A 308 13.79 -8.88 -33.43
N PHE A 309 13.77 -8.79 -34.76
CA PHE A 309 13.69 -7.50 -35.48
C PHE A 309 12.36 -7.30 -36.22
N SER A 310 11.38 -8.16 -35.91
CA SER A 310 9.98 -7.95 -36.30
C SER A 310 9.37 -6.73 -35.59
N ILE A 311 8.31 -6.19 -36.19
CA ILE A 311 7.61 -4.96 -35.79
C ILE A 311 6.10 -5.19 -36.05
N ALA A 312 5.22 -4.62 -35.23
CA ALA A 312 3.77 -4.75 -35.41
C ALA A 312 3.26 -3.99 -36.67
N THR A 313 2.26 -4.54 -37.35
CA THR A 313 1.69 -4.00 -38.61
C THR A 313 0.61 -2.93 -38.40
N SER A 314 0.05 -2.84 -37.20
CA SER A 314 -0.93 -1.83 -36.77
C SER A 314 -0.68 -1.47 -35.30
N SER A 315 -1.47 -0.55 -34.74
CA SER A 315 -1.45 -0.29 -33.29
C SER A 315 -2.54 -1.03 -32.54
N HIS A 316 -2.30 -1.27 -31.25
CA HIS A 316 -3.29 -1.75 -30.27
C HIS A 316 -2.89 -1.32 -28.86
N GLU A 317 -3.81 -0.72 -28.12
CA GLU A 317 -3.59 -0.26 -26.74
C GLU A 317 -3.87 -1.38 -25.74
N SER A 318 -3.03 -1.54 -24.71
CA SER A 318 -3.27 -2.47 -23.61
C SER A 318 -4.38 -2.03 -22.64
N GLY A 319 -4.97 -3.00 -21.90
CA GLY A 319 -5.90 -2.72 -20.78
C GLY A 319 -7.17 -3.58 -20.71
N ASP A 320 -7.61 -4.17 -21.81
CA ASP A 320 -8.70 -5.17 -21.85
C ASP A 320 -8.14 -6.53 -22.32
N LEU A 321 -8.68 -7.63 -21.79
CA LEU A 321 -8.27 -8.98 -22.20
C LEU A 321 -9.02 -9.41 -23.48
N GLU A 322 -8.29 -9.67 -24.56
CA GLU A 322 -8.81 -10.34 -25.76
C GLU A 322 -8.82 -11.87 -25.61
N GLN A 323 -9.60 -12.57 -26.44
CA GLN A 323 -9.70 -14.03 -26.44
C GLN A 323 -9.58 -14.60 -27.86
N PHE A 324 -8.64 -15.53 -28.04
CA PHE A 324 -8.43 -16.31 -29.25
C PHE A 324 -8.78 -17.77 -28.97
N ASP A 325 -9.76 -18.31 -29.71
CA ASP A 325 -10.07 -19.74 -29.68
C ASP A 325 -9.01 -20.52 -30.45
N ILE A 326 -8.29 -21.38 -29.72
CA ILE A 326 -7.22 -22.23 -30.21
C ILE A 326 -7.54 -23.72 -29.99
N SER A 327 -8.81 -24.07 -29.75
CA SER A 327 -9.27 -25.44 -29.47
C SER A 327 -8.93 -26.41 -30.62
N LYS A 328 -8.91 -25.91 -31.86
CA LYS A 328 -8.47 -26.67 -33.05
C LYS A 328 -6.99 -27.13 -33.01
N TYR A 329 -6.20 -26.62 -32.06
CA TYR A 329 -4.79 -26.97 -31.86
C TYR A 329 -4.55 -27.87 -30.63
N ILE A 330 -5.60 -28.36 -29.95
CA ILE A 330 -5.47 -29.28 -28.81
C ILE A 330 -4.65 -30.54 -29.17
N SER A 331 -4.72 -31.01 -30.41
CA SER A 331 -3.93 -32.14 -30.92
C SER A 331 -2.42 -31.90 -30.96
N LEU A 332 -1.95 -30.66 -30.79
CA LEU A 332 -0.53 -30.33 -30.62
C LEU A 332 -0.04 -30.52 -29.17
N LEU A 333 -0.94 -30.62 -28.19
CA LEU A 333 -0.59 -30.86 -26.79
C LEU A 333 -0.11 -32.29 -26.60
N ARG A 334 1.00 -32.43 -25.87
CA ARG A 334 1.55 -33.72 -25.44
C ARG A 334 1.13 -33.98 -24.00
N LYS A 335 1.06 -35.25 -23.62
CA LYS A 335 1.09 -35.63 -22.20
C LYS A 335 2.50 -35.38 -21.64
N GLY A 336 2.58 -34.93 -20.39
CA GLY A 336 3.81 -34.38 -19.82
C GLY A 336 4.14 -33.00 -20.40
N ARG A 337 5.43 -32.78 -20.71
CA ARG A 337 6.00 -31.47 -21.06
C ARG A 337 5.43 -30.88 -22.36
N ASN A 338 5.17 -29.58 -22.34
CA ASN A 338 4.79 -28.73 -23.47
C ASN A 338 5.54 -27.40 -23.41
N VAL A 339 5.64 -26.70 -24.55
CA VAL A 339 6.16 -25.32 -24.66
C VAL A 339 5.10 -24.44 -25.30
N PHE A 340 4.74 -23.35 -24.62
CA PHE A 340 4.05 -22.21 -25.24
C PHE A 340 5.07 -21.10 -25.50
N ALA A 341 4.95 -20.40 -26.62
CA ALA A 341 5.84 -19.31 -26.96
C ALA A 341 5.09 -18.15 -27.64
N ILE A 342 5.56 -16.92 -27.47
CA ILE A 342 4.99 -15.71 -28.08
C ILE A 342 6.13 -14.81 -28.60
N VAL A 343 5.97 -14.25 -29.80
CA VAL A 343 6.68 -13.02 -30.18
C VAL A 343 5.72 -11.86 -29.90
N GLY A 344 6.01 -11.08 -28.87
CA GLY A 344 5.37 -9.79 -28.65
C GLY A 344 6.01 -8.73 -29.52
N LEU A 345 5.21 -7.78 -30.02
CA LEU A 345 5.61 -6.83 -31.05
C LEU A 345 5.13 -5.42 -30.70
N ASN A 346 6.00 -4.44 -30.91
CA ASN A 346 5.66 -3.03 -30.94
C ASN A 346 5.74 -2.52 -32.38
N LYS A 347 4.93 -1.51 -32.73
CA LYS A 347 4.89 -0.86 -34.05
C LYS A 347 6.05 0.10 -34.28
N ALA A 348 6.65 0.65 -33.22
CA ALA A 348 7.75 1.61 -33.35
C ALA A 348 8.74 1.59 -32.18
N LYS A 349 9.99 2.01 -32.45
CA LYS A 349 10.99 2.27 -31.39
C LYS A 349 10.66 3.50 -30.53
N THR A 350 9.67 4.29 -30.95
CA THR A 350 9.28 5.57 -30.33
C THR A 350 8.04 5.48 -29.45
N SER A 351 7.36 4.32 -29.42
CA SER A 351 6.11 4.13 -28.68
C SER A 351 6.26 4.37 -27.18
N SER A 352 5.18 4.81 -26.55
CA SER A 352 5.11 5.11 -25.12
C SER A 352 5.38 3.87 -24.26
N ASP A 353 4.85 2.73 -24.71
CA ASP A 353 4.56 1.51 -23.95
C ASP A 353 4.97 0.25 -24.73
N LEU A 354 4.84 -0.91 -24.08
CA LEU A 354 4.75 -2.26 -24.64
C LEU A 354 4.14 -3.13 -23.53
N LEU A 355 3.19 -4.02 -23.83
CA LEU A 355 2.73 -5.03 -22.87
C LEU A 355 2.50 -6.36 -23.57
N ILE A 356 2.87 -7.47 -22.93
CA ILE A 356 2.45 -8.82 -23.30
C ILE A 356 2.06 -9.62 -22.04
N ASN A 357 0.76 -9.88 -21.88
CA ASN A 357 0.16 -10.46 -20.69
C ASN A 357 -0.80 -11.64 -21.00
N PRO A 358 -0.29 -12.76 -21.55
CA PRO A 358 -1.07 -13.96 -21.88
C PRO A 358 -1.44 -14.81 -20.67
N ILE A 359 -2.57 -15.50 -20.82
CA ILE A 359 -3.13 -16.56 -19.99
C ILE A 359 -3.53 -17.69 -20.94
N LEU A 360 -3.22 -18.94 -20.61
CA LEU A 360 -3.73 -20.11 -21.33
C LEU A 360 -4.81 -20.78 -20.47
N SER A 361 -6.02 -20.89 -21.01
CA SER A 361 -7.23 -21.32 -20.30
C SER A 361 -7.90 -22.48 -21.03
N THR A 362 -8.57 -23.37 -20.30
CA THR A 362 -9.51 -24.35 -20.89
C THR A 362 -10.90 -23.75 -21.14
N GLU A 363 -11.21 -22.60 -20.51
CA GLU A 363 -12.50 -21.91 -20.56
C GLU A 363 -12.43 -20.54 -21.27
N PRO A 364 -13.50 -20.09 -21.95
CA PRO A 364 -13.53 -18.84 -22.69
C PRO A 364 -13.70 -17.62 -21.76
N LEU A 365 -13.33 -16.43 -22.26
CA LEU A 365 -13.60 -15.16 -21.58
C LEU A 365 -15.09 -14.81 -21.66
N ALA A 366 -15.72 -14.56 -20.52
CA ALA A 366 -17.17 -14.34 -20.44
C ALA A 366 -17.62 -13.05 -21.16
N LYS A 367 -18.29 -13.18 -22.31
CA LYS A 367 -18.73 -12.05 -23.16
C LYS A 367 -19.91 -11.29 -22.54
N LYS A 368 -19.74 -9.97 -22.34
CA LYS A 368 -20.84 -9.03 -22.07
C LYS A 368 -21.77 -8.93 -23.29
N LYS A 369 -23.09 -8.91 -23.06
CA LYS A 369 -24.10 -8.45 -24.05
C LYS A 369 -24.92 -7.29 -23.46
N LYS A 370 -25.46 -6.43 -24.33
CA LYS A 370 -26.19 -5.21 -23.95
C LYS A 370 -27.66 -5.50 -23.59
N SER A 371 -28.22 -4.63 -22.76
CA SER A 371 -29.50 -4.74 -22.04
C SER A 371 -30.77 -4.85 -22.90
N VAL A 372 -31.65 -5.79 -22.53
CA VAL A 372 -33.00 -5.55 -21.96
C VAL A 372 -33.17 -6.64 -20.90
N LEU A 373 -32.83 -6.35 -19.64
CA LEU A 373 -33.73 -6.06 -18.51
C LEU A 373 -34.47 -7.30 -17.95
N GLU A 374 -34.29 -7.46 -16.63
CA GLU A 374 -34.93 -8.42 -15.72
C GLU A 374 -34.50 -9.91 -15.83
N GLU A 375 -34.43 -10.56 -14.66
CA GLU A 375 -34.15 -11.99 -14.39
C GLU A 375 -33.01 -12.72 -15.14
N ARG A 376 -31.77 -12.62 -14.62
CA ARG A 376 -31.08 -13.70 -13.85
C ARG A 376 -29.56 -13.49 -13.72
N GLU A 377 -29.12 -13.02 -12.55
CA GLU A 377 -27.78 -13.35 -12.02
C GLU A 377 -27.87 -14.67 -11.26
N TYR A 378 -27.00 -15.66 -11.56
CA TYR A 378 -26.43 -16.54 -10.53
C TYR A 378 -25.19 -17.31 -11.06
N ASN A 379 -24.17 -17.46 -10.19
CA ASN A 379 -22.95 -18.29 -10.35
C ASN A 379 -22.06 -18.05 -11.59
N PHE A 380 -20.78 -17.65 -11.49
CA PHE A 380 -19.95 -17.29 -10.34
C PHE A 380 -19.23 -15.95 -10.60
N LYS A 381 -19.70 -14.88 -9.97
CA LYS A 381 -18.76 -13.94 -9.30
C LYS A 381 -18.52 -14.52 -7.90
N LYS A 382 -17.35 -14.31 -7.31
CA LYS A 382 -17.29 -14.09 -5.85
C LYS A 382 -17.27 -12.57 -5.68
N THR A 383 -18.47 -12.05 -5.46
CA THR A 383 -18.88 -10.66 -5.58
C THR A 383 -18.33 -9.84 -4.41
N GLU A 384 -18.32 -8.50 -4.53
CA GLU A 384 -18.12 -7.63 -3.37
C GLU A 384 -19.11 -7.98 -2.26
N LYS A 385 -20.37 -8.29 -2.62
CA LYS A 385 -21.43 -8.80 -1.75
C LYS A 385 -21.09 -10.11 -1.00
N ASP A 386 -20.24 -10.98 -1.55
CA ASP A 386 -19.80 -12.22 -0.89
C ASP A 386 -18.66 -11.98 0.11
N ILE A 387 -17.82 -10.97 -0.17
CA ILE A 387 -16.82 -10.47 0.77
C ILE A 387 -17.52 -9.70 1.91
N GLU A 388 -18.50 -8.88 1.57
CA GLU A 388 -19.34 -8.12 2.49
C GLU A 388 -20.17 -9.05 3.39
N ALA A 389 -20.82 -10.09 2.83
CA ALA A 389 -21.49 -11.13 3.60
C ALA A 389 -20.52 -11.96 4.47
N SER A 390 -19.30 -12.25 4.00
CA SER A 390 -18.27 -12.90 4.84
C SER A 390 -17.82 -11.99 5.99
N LEU A 391 -17.77 -10.67 5.76
CA LEU A 391 -17.44 -9.67 6.77
C LEU A 391 -18.59 -9.44 7.75
N GLU A 392 -19.84 -9.47 7.29
CA GLU A 392 -21.04 -9.47 8.14
C GLU A 392 -21.11 -10.72 9.00
N ASN A 393 -20.91 -11.91 8.43
CA ASN A 393 -20.91 -13.17 9.19
C ASN A 393 -19.82 -13.15 10.27
N LEU A 394 -18.63 -12.64 9.95
CA LEU A 394 -17.57 -12.41 10.95
C LEU A 394 -18.00 -11.39 12.01
N ASN A 395 -18.51 -10.22 11.62
CA ASN A 395 -18.94 -9.18 12.56
C ASN A 395 -20.08 -9.66 13.48
N ARG A 396 -20.99 -10.50 12.97
CA ARG A 396 -22.06 -11.16 13.74
C ARG A 396 -21.49 -12.20 14.71
N ALA A 397 -20.55 -13.05 14.26
CA ALA A 397 -19.87 -14.04 15.09
C ALA A 397 -18.92 -13.43 16.15
N LEU A 398 -18.54 -12.16 16.00
CA LEU A 398 -17.82 -11.40 17.05
C LEU A 398 -18.76 -10.76 18.07
N ILE A 399 -20.09 -10.80 17.88
CA ILE A 399 -21.07 -10.33 18.88
C ILE A 399 -21.46 -11.50 19.78
N VAL A 400 -21.40 -11.31 21.09
CA VAL A 400 -21.83 -12.29 22.09
C VAL A 400 -23.33 -12.13 22.36
N SER A 401 -24.08 -13.24 22.35
CA SER A 401 -25.52 -13.22 22.62
C SER A 401 -25.82 -13.08 24.12
N ARG A 402 -27.02 -12.61 24.48
CA ARG A 402 -27.41 -12.40 25.90
C ARG A 402 -27.31 -13.67 26.76
N PHE A 403 -27.52 -14.85 26.17
CA PHE A 403 -27.43 -16.14 26.87
C PHE A 403 -25.99 -16.65 27.04
N GLY A 404 -25.01 -16.02 26.40
CA GLY A 404 -23.57 -16.32 26.52
C GLY A 404 -22.80 -15.27 27.32
N LEU A 405 -23.46 -14.56 28.24
CA LEU A 405 -22.81 -13.57 29.12
C LEU A 405 -22.29 -14.17 30.43
N GLU A 406 -22.80 -15.34 30.84
CA GLU A 406 -22.29 -16.07 32.03
C GLU A 406 -21.08 -16.95 31.71
N ASP A 407 -20.98 -17.45 30.46
CA ASP A 407 -19.84 -18.20 29.94
C ASP A 407 -19.57 -17.78 28.47
N PRO A 408 -18.65 -16.82 28.24
CA PRO A 408 -18.47 -16.20 26.94
C PRO A 408 -17.62 -17.04 25.97
N PRO A 409 -17.99 -17.14 24.69
CA PRO A 409 -17.28 -17.98 23.72
C PRO A 409 -15.87 -17.46 23.46
N THR A 410 -14.87 -18.31 23.70
CA THR A 410 -13.45 -17.95 23.66
C THR A 410 -12.82 -18.00 22.26
N HIS A 411 -13.43 -18.72 21.32
CA HIS A 411 -12.88 -19.02 20.00
C HIS A 411 -13.90 -18.91 18.86
N LEU A 412 -13.40 -18.63 17.64
CA LEU A 412 -14.10 -18.88 16.38
C LEU A 412 -13.44 -20.04 15.61
N LEU A 413 -14.27 -20.98 15.15
CA LEU A 413 -13.89 -22.09 14.29
C LEU A 413 -14.32 -21.79 12.85
N LEU A 414 -13.39 -21.75 11.90
CA LEU A 414 -13.67 -21.44 10.49
C LEU A 414 -13.40 -22.66 9.60
N THR A 415 -14.40 -23.05 8.80
CA THR A 415 -14.33 -24.17 7.85
C THR A 415 -13.90 -23.69 6.45
N ARG A 416 -13.44 -24.63 5.62
CA ARG A 416 -13.02 -24.34 4.23
C ARG A 416 -14.17 -23.91 3.30
N ASN A 417 -15.42 -24.16 3.70
CA ASN A 417 -16.61 -23.69 3.00
C ASN A 417 -17.16 -22.37 3.58
N ASN A 418 -16.36 -21.63 4.36
CA ASN A 418 -16.67 -20.33 4.97
C ASN A 418 -17.71 -20.34 6.11
N ASP A 419 -18.01 -21.48 6.75
CA ASP A 419 -18.82 -21.46 7.97
C ASP A 419 -18.00 -20.90 9.14
N ILE A 420 -18.69 -20.31 10.12
CA ILE A 420 -18.09 -19.77 11.35
C ILE A 420 -18.89 -20.29 12.55
N GLY A 421 -18.25 -21.12 13.39
CA GLY A 421 -18.76 -21.51 14.70
C GLY A 421 -18.16 -20.61 15.80
N GLN A 422 -18.95 -20.29 16.83
CA GLN A 422 -18.58 -19.43 17.96
C GLN A 422 -18.69 -20.25 19.27
N GLY A 423 -17.60 -20.43 20.02
CA GLY A 423 -17.57 -21.40 21.13
C GLY A 423 -16.19 -21.61 21.76
N GLU A 424 -15.93 -22.76 22.40
CA GLU A 424 -14.60 -23.10 22.98
C GLU A 424 -13.85 -24.16 22.15
N LEU A 425 -12.54 -23.94 21.96
CA LEU A 425 -11.59 -24.96 21.50
C LEU A 425 -11.17 -25.88 22.66
N LEU A 426 -11.88 -27.00 22.86
CA LEU A 426 -11.59 -27.95 23.94
C LEU A 426 -10.25 -28.68 23.76
N SER A 427 -10.01 -29.24 22.57
CA SER A 427 -8.77 -29.95 22.26
C SER A 427 -8.54 -30.10 20.75
N LEU A 428 -7.33 -30.51 20.40
CA LEU A 428 -6.89 -30.73 19.01
C LEU A 428 -5.88 -31.87 19.02
N ASN A 429 -5.91 -32.72 17.99
CA ASN A 429 -4.89 -33.72 17.69
C ASN A 429 -4.45 -33.55 16.21
N ARG A 430 -3.79 -34.54 15.59
CA ARG A 430 -3.31 -34.44 14.19
C ARG A 430 -4.39 -34.61 13.12
N GLU A 431 -5.55 -35.14 13.49
CA GLU A 431 -6.64 -35.54 12.59
C GLU A 431 -7.89 -34.68 12.78
N SER A 432 -8.19 -34.29 14.02
CA SER A 432 -9.43 -33.61 14.41
C SER A 432 -9.26 -32.58 15.53
N VAL A 433 -10.24 -31.67 15.58
CA VAL A 433 -10.49 -30.69 16.63
C VAL A 433 -11.76 -31.09 17.39
N GLN A 434 -11.74 -30.97 18.72
CA GLN A 434 -12.94 -30.98 19.55
C GLN A 434 -13.30 -29.53 19.88
N PHE A 435 -14.50 -29.12 19.51
CA PHE A 435 -15.02 -27.76 19.69
C PHE A 435 -16.38 -27.82 20.37
N GLU A 436 -16.63 -26.94 21.34
CA GLU A 436 -17.93 -26.82 22.02
C GLU A 436 -18.67 -25.59 21.49
N LEU A 437 -19.89 -25.79 20.97
CA LEU A 437 -20.74 -24.77 20.38
C LEU A 437 -22.12 -24.88 21.04
N THR A 438 -22.56 -23.81 21.72
CA THR A 438 -23.84 -23.79 22.48
C THR A 438 -24.03 -25.04 23.36
N SER A 439 -22.99 -25.40 24.12
CA SER A 439 -22.92 -26.59 25.00
C SER A 439 -23.01 -27.97 24.32
N GLU A 440 -23.03 -28.04 22.98
CA GLU A 440 -22.86 -29.30 22.23
C GLU A 440 -21.40 -29.47 21.76
N ARG A 441 -20.90 -30.71 21.77
CA ARG A 441 -19.50 -31.05 21.43
C ARG A 441 -19.38 -31.64 20.03
N PHE A 442 -18.56 -31.01 19.20
CA PHE A 442 -18.33 -31.37 17.80
C PHE A 442 -16.89 -31.84 17.57
N THR A 443 -16.74 -33.03 16.98
CA THR A 443 -15.47 -33.49 16.43
C THR A 443 -15.37 -33.08 14.96
N VAL A 444 -14.47 -32.17 14.61
CA VAL A 444 -14.30 -31.65 13.24
C VAL A 444 -12.93 -32.06 12.67
N PRO A 445 -12.87 -32.81 11.54
CA PRO A 445 -11.62 -33.16 10.88
C PRO A 445 -10.83 -31.93 10.40
N ILE A 446 -9.51 -31.91 10.63
CA ILE A 446 -8.61 -30.79 10.27
C ILE A 446 -8.60 -30.50 8.75
N GLU A 447 -8.84 -31.53 7.93
CA GLU A 447 -9.03 -31.41 6.48
C GLU A 447 -10.24 -30.54 6.07
N ARG A 448 -11.21 -30.31 6.96
CA ARG A 448 -12.36 -29.42 6.74
C ARG A 448 -12.14 -28.01 7.28
N LEU A 449 -11.07 -27.78 8.05
CA LEU A 449 -10.79 -26.50 8.70
C LEU A 449 -9.91 -25.59 7.84
N ASP A 450 -10.13 -24.28 8.01
CA ASP A 450 -9.28 -23.20 7.51
C ASP A 450 -8.49 -22.58 8.69
N LYS A 451 -9.16 -22.16 9.78
CA LYS A 451 -8.47 -21.78 11.04
C LYS A 451 -9.33 -21.89 12.29
N VAL A 452 -8.69 -21.90 13.46
CA VAL A 452 -9.30 -21.46 14.73
C VAL A 452 -8.66 -20.14 15.15
N VAL A 453 -9.45 -19.21 15.67
CA VAL A 453 -9.00 -17.90 16.21
C VAL A 453 -9.52 -17.78 17.64
N SER A 454 -8.66 -17.47 18.62
CA SER A 454 -9.15 -17.03 19.94
C SER A 454 -9.68 -15.60 19.81
N ILE A 455 -10.91 -15.37 20.27
CA ILE A 455 -11.57 -14.06 20.32
C ILE A 455 -11.61 -13.48 21.73
N GLU A 456 -11.02 -14.17 22.72
CA GLU A 456 -10.74 -13.61 24.05
C GLU A 456 -9.97 -12.29 23.89
N ASP A 457 -10.55 -11.23 24.44
CA ASP A 457 -9.81 -10.05 24.85
C ASP A 457 -9.02 -10.40 26.12
N LEU A 458 -7.79 -9.88 26.25
CA LEU A 458 -6.93 -10.12 27.41
C LEU A 458 -6.42 -8.82 28.05
N ASP A 459 -6.93 -7.66 27.64
CA ASP A 459 -6.50 -6.35 28.16
C ASP A 459 -6.81 -6.16 29.67
N GLU A 460 -7.53 -7.09 30.32
CA GLU A 460 -7.80 -7.14 31.76
C GLU A 460 -6.89 -8.09 32.58
N LEU A 461 -6.00 -8.88 31.94
CA LEU A 461 -5.17 -9.89 32.64
C LEU A 461 -3.74 -9.41 32.88
N ASP A 462 -3.31 -9.42 34.14
CA ASP A 462 -2.04 -8.81 34.61
C ASP A 462 -0.81 -9.26 33.79
N PHE A 463 -0.10 -8.28 33.20
CA PHE A 463 0.58 -8.46 31.90
C PHE A 463 1.97 -9.14 31.93
N ASP A 464 2.33 -9.85 33.00
CA ASP A 464 3.67 -10.47 33.15
C ASP A 464 3.98 -11.53 32.06
N ILE A 465 2.97 -12.24 31.56
CA ILE A 465 3.13 -13.21 30.45
C ILE A 465 3.53 -12.51 29.13
N LEU A 466 3.15 -11.25 28.96
CA LEU A 466 3.41 -10.43 27.77
C LEU A 466 4.52 -9.38 28.00
N ASN A 467 5.19 -9.41 29.15
CA ASN A 467 6.32 -8.55 29.53
C ASN A 467 7.63 -8.97 28.82
N TYR A 468 7.52 -9.17 27.51
CA TYR A 468 8.54 -9.76 26.66
C TYR A 468 9.57 -8.70 26.28
N ASP A 469 10.62 -8.50 27.09
CA ASP A 469 11.63 -7.47 26.81
C ASP A 469 12.20 -7.60 25.39
N PHE A 470 11.82 -6.67 24.51
CA PHE A 470 12.23 -6.56 23.11
C PHE A 470 13.52 -5.77 22.91
N LYS A 471 14.06 -5.09 23.94
CA LYS A 471 15.19 -4.15 23.80
C LYS A 471 16.47 -4.83 23.34
N SER A 472 16.58 -6.13 23.63
CA SER A 472 17.70 -7.02 23.31
C SER A 472 17.45 -7.98 22.13
N GLN A 473 16.30 -7.87 21.44
CA GLN A 473 15.86 -8.87 20.44
C GLN A 473 15.96 -8.37 18.99
N ALA A 474 16.14 -9.32 18.07
CA ALA A 474 16.01 -9.13 16.64
C ALA A 474 14.73 -9.81 16.13
N ARG A 475 13.92 -9.07 15.36
CA ARG A 475 12.75 -9.62 14.65
C ARG A 475 13.11 -9.94 13.21
N LEU A 476 12.98 -11.21 12.84
CA LEU A 476 13.26 -11.75 11.50
C LEU A 476 11.95 -11.91 10.72
N PHE A 477 11.95 -11.49 9.47
CA PHE A 477 10.85 -11.70 8.52
C PHE A 477 11.35 -12.60 7.40
N LEU A 478 10.70 -13.75 7.19
CA LEU A 478 11.12 -14.73 6.19
C LEU A 478 10.37 -14.58 4.85
N VAL A 479 10.98 -15.05 3.76
CA VAL A 479 10.44 -15.03 2.37
C VAL A 479 9.05 -15.68 2.20
N ASP A 480 8.65 -16.48 3.18
CA ASP A 480 7.42 -17.27 3.23
C ASP A 480 6.30 -16.64 4.08
N GLY A 481 6.56 -15.50 4.72
CA GLY A 481 5.63 -14.78 5.58
C GLY A 481 5.71 -15.15 7.07
N SER A 482 6.61 -16.05 7.47
CA SER A 482 6.90 -16.33 8.88
C SER A 482 7.62 -15.15 9.55
N ILE A 483 7.39 -14.96 10.84
CA ILE A 483 7.97 -13.89 11.66
C ILE A 483 8.47 -14.52 12.96
N LEU A 484 9.74 -14.28 13.30
CA LEU A 484 10.42 -14.88 14.45
C LEU A 484 11.20 -13.84 15.25
N ASP A 485 11.14 -13.92 16.58
CA ASP A 485 11.89 -13.09 17.53
C ASP A 485 12.98 -13.93 18.22
N LEU A 486 14.22 -13.42 18.23
CA LEU A 486 15.34 -14.04 18.95
C LEU A 486 16.43 -13.04 19.35
N VAL A 487 17.16 -13.34 20.41
CA VAL A 487 18.45 -12.69 20.74
C VAL A 487 19.53 -13.36 19.89
N VAL A 488 20.15 -12.62 18.97
CA VAL A 488 21.18 -13.16 18.09
C VAL A 488 22.46 -13.47 18.88
N LYS A 489 22.97 -14.70 18.77
CA LYS A 489 24.17 -15.16 19.51
C LYS A 489 25.40 -15.27 18.62
N LYS A 490 25.26 -15.82 17.40
CA LYS A 490 26.33 -16.05 16.43
C LYS A 490 25.75 -16.20 15.02
N SER A 491 26.60 -16.18 14.00
CA SER A 491 26.22 -16.49 12.63
C SER A 491 27.38 -17.18 11.91
N ASN A 492 27.11 -17.77 10.75
CA ASN A 492 28.11 -18.18 9.77
C ASN A 492 27.60 -17.79 8.37
N ASN A 493 28.12 -18.39 7.30
CA ASN A 493 27.72 -18.05 5.93
C ASN A 493 26.34 -18.62 5.52
N GLU A 494 25.79 -19.56 6.30
CA GLU A 494 24.55 -20.30 5.97
C GLU A 494 23.42 -20.01 6.97
N PHE A 495 23.74 -19.86 8.25
CA PHE A 495 22.78 -19.78 9.35
C PHE A 495 23.04 -18.60 10.30
N LEU A 496 21.95 -17.97 10.72
CA LEU A 496 21.87 -17.06 11.86
C LEU A 496 21.40 -17.86 13.08
N PHE A 497 22.17 -17.84 14.17
CA PHE A 497 21.84 -18.56 15.39
C PHE A 497 21.44 -17.59 16.50
N GLY A 498 20.38 -17.93 17.23
CA GLY A 498 19.87 -17.10 18.31
C GLY A 498 19.07 -17.88 19.33
N GLU A 499 18.66 -17.19 20.39
CA GLU A 499 17.88 -17.74 21.50
C GLU A 499 16.56 -16.97 21.63
N SER A 500 15.43 -17.67 21.60
CA SER A 500 14.11 -17.10 21.89
C SER A 500 13.68 -17.52 23.29
N LYS A 501 13.05 -16.59 24.02
CA LYS A 501 12.56 -16.82 25.39
C LYS A 501 11.37 -17.81 25.42
N ILE A 502 10.70 -18.06 24.28
CA ILE A 502 9.56 -19.00 24.17
C ILE A 502 10.01 -20.44 23.92
N TYR A 503 11.03 -20.67 23.09
CA TYR A 503 11.35 -22.01 22.58
C TYR A 503 12.85 -22.37 22.55
N GLY A 504 13.74 -21.50 23.03
CA GLY A 504 15.18 -21.77 23.18
C GLY A 504 16.01 -21.45 21.94
N GLU A 505 17.12 -22.16 21.76
CA GLU A 505 18.06 -21.97 20.63
C GLU A 505 17.42 -22.33 19.27
N LEU A 506 17.66 -21.49 18.26
CA LEU A 506 17.32 -21.74 16.85
C LEU A 506 18.51 -21.53 15.92
N ALA A 507 18.45 -22.18 14.74
CA ALA A 507 19.27 -21.89 13.57
C ALA A 507 18.37 -21.53 12.38
N ILE A 508 18.50 -20.29 11.86
CA ILE A 508 17.69 -19.76 10.75
C ILE A 508 18.54 -19.65 9.49
N PRO A 509 18.16 -20.26 8.34
CA PRO A 509 18.90 -20.13 7.09
C PRO A 509 18.95 -18.68 6.62
N ILE A 510 20.14 -18.10 6.45
CA ILE A 510 20.33 -16.69 6.09
C ILE A 510 19.65 -16.34 4.76
N ILE A 511 19.67 -17.28 3.80
CA ILE A 511 19.06 -17.13 2.48
C ILE A 511 17.53 -17.00 2.52
N THR A 512 16.85 -17.23 3.65
CA THR A 512 15.39 -17.09 3.77
C THR A 512 14.95 -15.83 4.50
N ILE A 513 15.89 -15.08 5.08
CA ILE A 513 15.61 -13.86 5.85
C ILE A 513 15.41 -12.70 4.87
N GLN A 514 14.16 -12.31 4.60
CA GLN A 514 13.85 -11.15 3.75
C GLN A 514 14.23 -9.82 4.44
N LYS A 515 14.02 -9.72 5.76
CA LYS A 515 14.27 -8.50 6.53
C LYS A 515 14.63 -8.81 7.99
N ILE A 516 15.49 -7.97 8.57
CA ILE A 516 15.90 -8.01 9.97
C ILE A 516 15.61 -6.66 10.62
N ASN A 517 14.94 -6.68 11.76
CA ASN A 517 14.71 -5.54 12.63
C ASN A 517 15.56 -5.70 13.90
N LEU A 518 16.35 -4.68 14.26
CA LEU A 518 17.27 -4.68 15.40
C LEU A 518 17.00 -3.51 16.34
N GLY A 519 16.94 -3.79 17.64
CA GLY A 519 16.99 -2.79 18.72
C GLY A 519 15.74 -1.90 18.86
N GLY A 520 15.48 -1.43 20.07
CA GLY A 520 14.64 -0.25 20.33
C GLY A 520 13.24 -0.24 19.67
N PHE A 521 12.54 -1.37 19.64
CA PHE A 521 11.10 -1.38 19.37
C PHE A 521 10.36 -1.24 20.70
N GLU A 522 10.05 0.01 21.07
CA GLU A 522 9.11 0.26 22.18
C GLU A 522 7.72 -0.29 21.81
N SER A 523 6.92 -0.59 22.84
CA SER A 523 5.74 -1.45 22.75
C SER A 523 4.49 -0.80 22.14
N GLU A 524 4.64 -0.04 21.06
CA GLU A 524 3.54 0.32 20.14
C GLU A 524 3.23 -0.80 19.11
N LEU A 525 3.71 -2.01 19.42
CA LEU A 525 3.17 -3.34 19.08
C LEU A 525 2.96 -3.67 17.59
N PHE A 526 3.75 -4.66 17.13
CA PHE A 526 3.50 -5.39 15.88
C PHE A 526 2.19 -6.19 15.97
N LYS A 527 1.13 -5.56 15.46
CA LYS A 527 -0.26 -6.07 15.47
C LYS A 527 -0.36 -7.44 14.78
N SER A 528 -0.87 -8.44 15.49
CA SER A 528 -1.09 -9.78 14.95
C SER A 528 -2.16 -9.77 13.83
N LYS A 529 -2.09 -10.70 12.87
CA LYS A 529 -3.01 -10.83 11.72
C LYS A 529 -4.50 -10.83 12.14
N PHE A 530 -4.79 -11.33 13.33
CA PHE A 530 -6.12 -11.47 13.91
C PHE A 530 -6.34 -10.60 15.15
N GLU A 531 -5.53 -9.55 15.38
CA GLU A 531 -5.66 -8.65 16.55
C GLU A 531 -7.11 -8.15 16.73
N LYS A 532 -7.72 -7.63 15.66
CA LYS A 532 -9.07 -7.04 15.68
C LYS A 532 -10.21 -8.06 15.83
N TRP A 533 -9.90 -9.35 15.91
CA TRP A 533 -10.86 -10.43 16.12
C TRP A 533 -10.98 -10.64 17.64
N ILE A 534 -11.83 -9.82 18.25
CA ILE A 534 -12.16 -9.83 19.68
C ILE A 534 -13.69 -9.78 19.84
N SER A 535 -14.19 -10.45 20.87
CA SER A 535 -15.61 -10.48 21.23
C SER A 535 -16.14 -9.08 21.60
N ARG A 536 -17.45 -8.87 21.41
CA ARG A 536 -18.15 -7.62 21.74
C ARG A 536 -19.54 -7.92 22.28
N SER A 537 -19.96 -7.20 23.31
CA SER A 537 -21.32 -7.30 23.85
C SER A 537 -22.35 -6.75 22.87
N ALA A 538 -23.52 -7.37 22.80
CA ALA A 538 -24.67 -6.82 22.09
C ALA A 538 -25.19 -5.53 22.78
N GLN A 539 -25.66 -4.56 22.00
CA GLN A 539 -26.17 -3.29 22.52
C GLN A 539 -27.58 -3.46 23.12
N GLU A 540 -27.82 -2.87 24.29
CA GLU A 540 -29.12 -2.93 24.96
C GLU A 540 -30.19 -2.10 24.21
N PRO A 541 -31.42 -2.62 24.04
CA PRO A 541 -32.54 -1.82 23.59
C PRO A 541 -33.10 -1.00 24.77
N LEU A 542 -33.23 0.32 24.57
CA LEU A 542 -34.00 1.17 25.48
C LEU A 542 -35.47 0.75 25.39
N ILE A 543 -36.03 0.30 26.53
CA ILE A 543 -37.46 0.04 26.67
C ILE A 543 -38.11 1.35 27.12
N GLU A 544 -38.91 1.97 26.24
CA GLU A 544 -39.83 3.03 26.63
C GLU A 544 -41.04 2.41 27.32
N ASP A 545 -40.94 2.22 28.65
CA ASP A 545 -42.08 1.78 29.46
C ASP A 545 -43.18 2.85 29.48
N GLN A 546 -44.41 2.41 29.25
CA GLN A 546 -45.59 3.26 29.26
C GLN A 546 -46.01 3.62 30.69
N LEU A 547 -45.90 4.90 31.07
CA LEU A 547 -46.66 5.48 32.18
C LEU A 547 -47.05 6.92 31.84
N ASP A 548 -48.30 7.09 31.40
CA ASP A 548 -48.95 8.39 31.19
C ASP A 548 -50.00 8.65 32.29
N ALA A 549 -50.51 9.88 32.34
CA ALA A 549 -51.55 10.40 33.22
C ALA A 549 -51.19 10.58 34.72
N SER A 550 -50.72 11.79 35.05
CA SER A 550 -51.48 12.60 36.02
C SER A 550 -51.28 14.12 35.84
N LEU A 551 -52.37 14.87 36.08
CA LEU A 551 -52.44 16.30 36.41
C LEU A 551 -51.92 17.35 35.41
N GLN A 552 -52.84 17.87 34.60
CA GLN A 552 -52.79 19.27 34.13
C GLN A 552 -53.25 20.26 35.22
N ALA A 553 -52.88 21.54 34.99
CA ALA A 553 -53.60 22.78 35.35
C ALA A 553 -53.15 23.61 36.59
N SER A 554 -52.49 24.75 36.32
CA SER A 554 -52.81 26.06 36.95
C SER A 554 -52.10 27.27 36.29
N SER A 555 -52.77 27.83 35.27
CA SER A 555 -53.08 29.27 35.09
C SER A 555 -52.17 30.42 35.60
N LEU A 556 -52.05 31.44 34.73
CA LEU A 556 -51.96 32.91 34.95
C LEU A 556 -50.60 33.64 34.96
N ASN A 557 -50.68 34.95 34.63
CA ASN A 557 -49.61 35.85 34.19
C ASN A 557 -49.54 37.13 35.06
N GLN A 558 -48.33 37.71 35.19
CA GLN A 558 -47.96 39.16 35.16
C GLN A 558 -48.71 40.19 36.07
N SER A 559 -48.10 41.28 36.57
CA SER A 559 -46.75 41.86 36.38
C SER A 559 -46.13 42.25 37.76
N VAL A 560 -45.62 43.44 38.17
CA VAL A 560 -45.56 44.83 37.64
C VAL A 560 -44.09 45.25 37.44
N GLN A 561 -43.63 46.41 37.97
CA GLN A 561 -42.33 47.04 37.68
C GLN A 561 -41.92 48.02 38.80
N THR A 562 -40.61 48.32 38.91
CA THR A 562 -40.06 49.67 39.14
C THR A 562 -38.71 49.83 38.42
N SER A 563 -38.31 51.07 38.15
CA SER A 563 -37.08 51.50 37.44
C SER A 563 -35.96 51.89 38.44
N GLU A 564 -34.68 52.17 38.09
CA GLU A 564 -34.11 52.98 36.99
C GLU A 564 -32.63 52.63 36.60
N PHE A 565 -32.23 53.04 35.38
CA PHE A 565 -30.91 53.37 34.77
C PHE A 565 -29.53 52.93 35.37
N PRO A 566 -28.42 52.93 34.56
CA PRO A 566 -28.28 52.53 33.15
C PRO A 566 -26.96 51.73 32.83
N THR A 567 -26.98 50.83 31.84
CA THR A 567 -25.76 50.39 31.09
C THR A 567 -26.13 49.65 29.79
N PRO A 568 -25.29 49.63 28.74
CA PRO A 568 -25.61 48.95 27.48
C PRO A 568 -25.61 47.42 27.62
N LYS A 569 -26.71 46.77 27.21
CA LYS A 569 -26.85 45.31 27.23
C LYS A 569 -25.95 44.64 26.19
N PRO A 570 -25.09 43.67 26.56
CA PRO A 570 -24.64 42.64 25.63
C PRO A 570 -25.69 41.51 25.53
N LEU A 571 -25.60 40.74 24.44
CA LEU A 571 -26.10 39.36 24.33
C LEU A 571 -27.62 39.13 24.60
N VAL A 572 -28.44 39.24 23.55
CA VAL A 572 -29.29 38.09 23.23
C VAL A 572 -28.40 37.08 22.53
N ASN A 573 -27.89 36.11 23.30
CA ASN A 573 -27.32 34.91 22.70
C ASN A 573 -28.50 34.08 22.19
N GLU A 574 -28.71 34.05 20.87
CA GLU A 574 -29.22 32.82 20.27
C GLU A 574 -28.30 31.69 20.76
N LYS A 575 -28.86 30.56 21.23
CA LYS A 575 -28.05 29.36 21.49
C LYS A 575 -27.55 28.83 20.16
N VAL A 576 -26.41 29.36 19.70
CA VAL A 576 -25.66 28.84 18.55
C VAL A 576 -25.46 27.35 18.80
N SER A 577 -25.97 26.53 17.88
CA SER A 577 -25.89 25.08 17.97
C SER A 577 -24.43 24.67 17.98
N GLU A 578 -23.93 24.21 19.14
CA GLU A 578 -22.57 23.70 19.24
C GLU A 578 -22.38 22.53 18.26
N LEU A 579 -21.20 22.47 17.65
CA LEU A 579 -20.94 21.47 16.63
C LEU A 579 -20.84 20.09 17.30
N ILE A 580 -21.81 19.23 17.01
CA ILE A 580 -21.89 17.87 17.55
C ILE A 580 -20.69 17.06 17.05
N ILE A 581 -19.73 16.78 17.94
CA ILE A 581 -18.58 15.92 17.68
C ILE A 581 -18.96 14.50 18.15
N PRO A 582 -19.06 13.50 17.25
CA PRO A 582 -19.25 12.11 17.65
C PRO A 582 -18.07 11.65 18.52
N GLU A 583 -18.33 10.88 19.58
CA GLU A 583 -17.33 10.52 20.61
C GLU A 583 -16.04 9.91 20.03
N LYS A 584 -16.15 9.08 18.99
CA LYS A 584 -15.03 8.51 18.22
C LYS A 584 -14.06 9.54 17.58
N PHE A 585 -14.39 10.83 17.63
CA PHE A 585 -13.57 11.94 17.15
C PHE A 585 -13.16 12.94 18.24
N SER A 586 -13.55 12.74 19.51
CA SER A 586 -13.21 13.62 20.64
C SER A 586 -11.70 13.90 20.73
N ASN A 587 -10.89 12.84 20.65
CA ASN A 587 -9.43 12.90 20.71
C ASN A 587 -8.78 13.52 19.46
N LYS A 588 -9.53 13.71 18.36
CA LYS A 588 -9.04 14.29 17.10
C LYS A 588 -9.52 15.73 16.82
N VAL A 589 -10.64 16.15 17.42
CA VAL A 589 -11.26 17.46 17.16
C VAL A 589 -11.10 18.35 18.40
N LYS A 590 -10.13 19.25 18.37
CA LYS A 590 -9.82 20.13 19.51
C LYS A 590 -10.54 21.48 19.35
N ARG A 591 -11.43 21.83 20.28
CA ARG A 591 -12.04 23.17 20.33
C ARG A 591 -10.96 24.18 20.73
N VAL A 592 -10.80 25.25 19.95
CA VAL A 592 -9.76 26.29 20.17
C VAL A 592 -10.36 27.49 20.89
N LYS A 593 -11.43 28.07 20.36
CA LYS A 593 -12.12 29.23 20.95
C LYS A 593 -13.50 29.41 20.34
N GLY A 594 -14.56 29.43 21.15
CA GLY A 594 -15.93 29.63 20.68
C GLY A 594 -16.33 28.58 19.63
N ASP A 595 -16.66 29.05 18.42
CA ASP A 595 -17.06 28.23 17.28
C ASP A 595 -15.87 27.74 16.41
N ILE A 596 -14.62 27.97 16.85
CA ILE A 596 -13.40 27.58 16.13
C ILE A 596 -12.83 26.29 16.73
N TYR A 597 -12.64 25.30 15.86
CA TYR A 597 -12.10 23.97 16.15
C TYR A 597 -10.86 23.68 15.28
N ARG A 598 -10.09 22.66 15.66
CA ARG A 598 -8.93 22.14 14.92
C ARG A 598 -9.10 20.65 14.67
N VAL A 599 -8.86 20.24 13.42
CA VAL A 599 -8.78 18.84 12.98
C VAL A 599 -7.43 18.66 12.32
N GLY A 600 -6.46 18.10 13.06
CA GLY A 600 -5.05 18.27 12.71
C GLY A 600 -4.70 19.75 12.52
N GLU A 601 -4.06 20.08 11.40
CA GLU A 601 -3.75 21.48 11.03
C GLU A 601 -4.90 22.22 10.33
N VAL A 602 -6.04 21.58 10.05
CA VAL A 602 -7.21 22.25 9.45
C VAL A 602 -7.97 23.02 10.53
N THR A 603 -8.12 24.33 10.33
CA THR A 603 -8.98 25.17 11.17
C THR A 603 -10.41 25.10 10.68
N VAL A 604 -11.37 24.80 11.56
CA VAL A 604 -12.80 24.72 11.25
C VAL A 604 -13.51 25.84 12.00
N ASP A 605 -14.07 26.79 11.26
CA ASP A 605 -14.98 27.80 11.80
C ASP A 605 -16.41 27.32 11.56
N ALA A 606 -17.07 26.85 12.63
CA ALA A 606 -18.41 26.29 12.59
C ALA A 606 -19.48 27.36 12.29
N LYS A 607 -19.25 28.61 12.73
CA LYS A 607 -20.19 29.73 12.60
C LYS A 607 -20.23 30.27 11.18
N ASN A 608 -19.07 30.54 10.60
CA ASN A 608 -18.93 30.96 9.20
C ASN A 608 -18.97 29.78 8.22
N ARG A 609 -19.02 28.54 8.73
CA ARG A 609 -19.04 27.26 8.01
C ARG A 609 -17.95 27.17 6.95
N VAL A 610 -16.69 27.34 7.38
CA VAL A 610 -15.51 27.30 6.51
C VAL A 610 -14.38 26.48 7.11
N ALA A 611 -13.76 25.64 6.28
CA ALA A 611 -12.51 24.95 6.61
C ALA A 611 -11.34 25.75 6.01
N ALA A 612 -10.32 26.06 6.81
CA ALA A 612 -9.23 26.96 6.45
C ALA A 612 -7.86 26.39 6.81
N PHE A 613 -6.91 26.44 5.87
CA PHE A 613 -5.57 25.84 6.01
C PHE A 613 -4.54 26.46 5.06
N PRO A 614 -3.22 26.33 5.34
CA PRO A 614 -2.18 26.82 4.45
C PRO A 614 -1.92 25.89 3.26
N ALA A 615 -1.56 26.47 2.12
CA ALA A 615 -1.04 25.79 0.94
C ALA A 615 0.10 26.61 0.33
N LYS A 616 0.75 26.07 -0.70
CA LYS A 616 1.87 26.68 -1.42
C LYS A 616 1.54 26.74 -2.91
N ILE A 617 1.89 27.84 -3.58
CA ILE A 617 1.88 27.90 -5.05
C ILE A 617 2.95 26.93 -5.58
N ASN A 618 2.52 25.84 -6.19
CA ASN A 618 3.38 24.73 -6.60
C ASN A 618 3.78 24.85 -8.09
N GLN A 619 2.83 25.21 -8.95
CA GLN A 619 3.04 25.39 -10.39
C GLN A 619 2.30 26.64 -10.89
N ILE A 620 2.91 27.37 -11.81
CA ILE A 620 2.32 28.56 -12.48
C ILE A 620 2.48 28.54 -14.01
N THR A 621 3.18 27.53 -14.54
CA THR A 621 3.47 27.32 -15.97
C THR A 621 3.33 25.83 -16.28
N GLY A 622 2.91 25.48 -17.50
CA GLY A 622 2.61 24.09 -17.89
C GLY A 622 1.17 23.65 -17.57
N LEU A 623 0.83 22.44 -18.04
CA LEU A 623 -0.49 21.81 -17.86
C LEU A 623 -0.76 21.48 -16.37
N ILE A 624 -1.99 21.67 -15.92
CA ILE A 624 -2.46 21.17 -14.62
C ILE A 624 -3.69 20.28 -14.77
N GLU A 625 -3.69 19.16 -14.05
CA GLU A 625 -4.83 18.25 -13.89
C GLU A 625 -5.52 18.45 -12.51
N TYR A 626 -4.83 19.11 -11.57
CA TYR A 626 -5.30 19.34 -10.20
C TYR A 626 -5.17 20.81 -9.77
N ALA A 627 -6.18 21.31 -9.06
CA ALA A 627 -6.11 22.63 -8.42
C ALA A 627 -5.40 22.56 -7.05
N LEU A 628 -5.48 21.43 -6.35
CA LEU A 628 -4.83 21.22 -5.04
C LEU A 628 -4.55 19.73 -4.79
N VAL A 629 -3.32 19.43 -4.37
CA VAL A 629 -2.86 18.11 -3.89
C VAL A 629 -2.04 18.25 -2.60
N THR A 630 -1.67 17.13 -1.97
CA THR A 630 -0.65 17.14 -0.90
C THR A 630 0.77 17.28 -1.49
N GLU A 631 1.75 17.61 -0.66
CA GLU A 631 3.18 17.61 -1.08
C GLU A 631 3.70 16.23 -1.53
N GLN A 632 2.97 15.14 -1.26
CA GLN A 632 3.28 13.77 -1.71
C GLN A 632 2.41 13.32 -2.89
N GLY A 633 1.40 14.10 -3.27
CA GLY A 633 0.54 13.81 -4.43
C GLY A 633 1.19 14.18 -5.75
N LYS A 634 0.38 14.26 -6.81
CA LYS A 634 0.84 14.59 -8.18
C LYS A 634 1.26 16.07 -8.33
N THR A 635 2.44 16.42 -7.81
CA THR A 635 2.98 17.79 -7.78
C THR A 635 3.57 18.30 -9.11
N HIS A 636 3.60 17.48 -10.17
CA HIS A 636 4.06 17.85 -11.52
C HIS A 636 2.94 18.40 -12.43
N GLU A 637 1.70 18.38 -11.97
CA GLU A 637 0.50 18.74 -12.73
C GLU A 637 -0.55 19.41 -11.83
N SER A 638 -0.09 20.15 -10.82
CA SER A 638 -0.96 20.77 -9.81
C SER A 638 -0.60 22.22 -9.50
N PHE A 639 -1.64 23.07 -9.45
CA PHE A 639 -1.50 24.49 -9.10
C PHE A 639 -0.98 24.68 -7.66
N LEU A 640 -1.56 23.96 -6.70
CA LEU A 640 -1.26 24.09 -5.26
C LEU A 640 -0.83 22.77 -4.63
N SER A 641 0.12 22.86 -3.68
CA SER A 641 0.48 21.76 -2.78
C SER A 641 0.18 22.13 -1.31
N THR A 642 -0.14 21.15 -0.45
CA THR A 642 -0.30 21.38 1.00
C THR A 642 0.25 20.24 1.86
N LYS A 643 0.56 20.54 3.11
CA LYS A 643 0.91 19.57 4.17
C LYS A 643 -0.32 19.02 4.90
N ILE A 644 -1.52 19.54 4.63
CA ILE A 644 -2.76 19.02 5.22
C ILE A 644 -2.99 17.59 4.77
N LYS A 645 -3.21 16.70 5.75
CA LYS A 645 -3.66 15.34 5.52
C LYS A 645 -5.11 15.35 4.98
N PRO A 646 -5.39 14.76 3.81
CA PRO A 646 -6.73 14.75 3.22
C PRO A 646 -7.81 14.18 4.15
N GLY A 647 -7.50 13.20 4.98
CA GLY A 647 -8.40 12.66 6.01
C GLY A 647 -8.81 13.67 7.09
N ASP A 648 -7.91 14.58 7.47
CA ASP A 648 -8.23 15.64 8.44
C ASP A 648 -9.13 16.70 7.78
N LEU A 649 -8.89 17.02 6.50
CA LEU A 649 -9.77 17.87 5.70
C LEU A 649 -11.14 17.22 5.43
N HIS A 650 -11.17 15.90 5.25
CA HIS A 650 -12.39 15.11 5.10
C HIS A 650 -13.25 15.19 6.37
N VAL A 651 -12.67 14.95 7.55
CA VAL A 651 -13.37 15.11 8.83
C VAL A 651 -13.80 16.57 9.03
N ALA A 652 -12.93 17.54 8.77
CA ALA A 652 -13.26 18.97 8.86
C ALA A 652 -14.48 19.37 8.02
N LEU A 653 -14.58 18.89 6.78
CA LEU A 653 -15.71 19.18 5.88
C LEU A 653 -16.98 18.42 6.27
N LEU A 654 -16.88 17.19 6.80
CA LEU A 654 -18.02 16.46 7.35
C LEU A 654 -18.61 17.15 8.60
N LEU A 655 -17.76 17.68 9.49
CA LEU A 655 -18.20 18.47 10.65
C LEU A 655 -18.95 19.75 10.22
N LEU A 656 -18.56 20.35 9.09
CA LEU A 656 -19.29 21.47 8.47
C LEU A 656 -20.55 21.04 7.69
N GLY A 657 -20.85 19.74 7.62
CA GLY A 657 -22.02 19.17 6.96
C GLY A 657 -21.88 19.01 5.44
N ALA A 658 -20.68 18.77 4.92
CA ALA A 658 -20.49 18.40 3.51
C ALA A 658 -21.12 17.03 3.20
N SER A 659 -21.66 16.87 2.00
CA SER A 659 -22.25 15.63 1.49
C SER A 659 -22.30 15.65 -0.05
N PRO A 660 -22.47 14.52 -0.75
CA PRO A 660 -22.46 14.48 -2.22
C PRO A 660 -23.55 15.30 -2.92
N LYS A 661 -24.51 15.85 -2.18
CA LYS A 661 -25.58 16.74 -2.67
C LYS A 661 -25.26 18.24 -2.46
N ILE A 662 -24.07 18.57 -1.95
CA ILE A 662 -23.65 19.93 -1.59
C ILE A 662 -22.54 20.42 -2.51
N LYS A 663 -22.63 21.69 -2.90
CA LYS A 663 -21.61 22.40 -3.69
C LYS A 663 -20.59 23.05 -2.74
N LEU A 664 -19.32 22.74 -2.96
CA LEU A 664 -18.21 23.40 -2.30
C LEU A 664 -17.73 24.57 -3.15
N PHE A 665 -17.43 25.69 -2.50
CA PHE A 665 -16.70 26.80 -3.07
C PHE A 665 -15.33 26.87 -2.41
N VAL A 666 -14.30 27.22 -3.18
CA VAL A 666 -12.90 27.23 -2.73
C VAL A 666 -12.30 28.58 -3.06
N GLU A 667 -11.76 29.26 -2.05
CA GLU A 667 -11.04 30.51 -2.20
C GLU A 667 -9.58 30.38 -1.79
N ILE A 668 -8.76 31.22 -2.40
CA ILE A 668 -7.33 31.37 -2.18
C ILE A 668 -7.05 32.82 -1.71
N SER A 669 -6.23 32.98 -0.67
CA SER A 669 -5.91 34.26 -0.05
C SER A 669 -4.42 34.43 0.20
N TRP A 670 -3.89 35.63 -0.04
CA TRP A 670 -2.48 35.97 0.14
C TRP A 670 -2.28 37.45 0.47
N LYS A 671 -1.08 37.84 0.90
CA LYS A 671 -0.72 39.25 1.03
C LYS A 671 -0.12 39.78 -0.27
N LYS A 672 -0.65 40.89 -0.77
CA LYS A 672 -0.04 41.72 -1.82
C LYS A 672 0.01 43.16 -1.30
N ASP A 673 1.19 43.78 -1.37
CA ASP A 673 1.42 45.19 -1.02
C ASP A 673 0.88 45.54 0.40
N GLY A 674 1.12 44.63 1.35
CA GLY A 674 0.66 44.70 2.74
C GLY A 674 -0.82 44.34 2.97
N ARG A 675 -1.66 44.33 1.92
CA ARG A 675 -3.11 44.04 1.99
C ARG A 675 -3.39 42.57 1.71
N TRP A 676 -4.46 42.02 2.31
CA TRP A 676 -4.94 40.69 1.96
C TRP A 676 -5.77 40.74 0.67
N VAL A 677 -5.39 39.92 -0.31
CA VAL A 677 -6.13 39.65 -1.55
C VAL A 677 -6.78 38.27 -1.41
N ARG A 678 -8.06 38.16 -1.77
CA ARG A 678 -8.85 36.92 -1.72
C ARG A 678 -9.58 36.75 -3.06
N LYS A 679 -9.53 35.55 -3.65
CA LYS A 679 -10.20 35.20 -4.92
C LYS A 679 -10.80 33.80 -4.83
N SER A 680 -11.75 33.48 -5.70
CA SER A 680 -12.12 32.09 -5.97
C SER A 680 -10.97 31.38 -6.69
N ILE A 681 -10.72 30.10 -6.37
CA ILE A 681 -9.63 29.34 -7.00
C ILE A 681 -9.83 29.18 -8.52
N VAL A 682 -11.06 29.21 -9.00
CA VAL A 682 -11.40 29.08 -10.42
C VAL A 682 -11.03 30.33 -11.23
N ASP A 683 -10.97 31.52 -10.61
CA ASP A 683 -10.49 32.76 -11.26
C ASP A 683 -8.98 32.74 -11.51
N CYS A 684 -8.25 31.85 -10.83
CA CYS A 684 -6.82 31.63 -11.00
C CYS A 684 -6.49 30.60 -12.10
N ILE A 685 -7.50 29.97 -12.71
CA ILE A 685 -7.35 28.86 -13.67
C ILE A 685 -7.98 29.23 -15.03
N ALA A 686 -7.35 28.77 -16.11
CA ALA A 686 -7.85 28.90 -17.48
C ALA A 686 -7.73 27.58 -18.26
N GLN A 687 -8.43 27.56 -19.40
CA GLN A 687 -8.38 26.50 -20.40
C GLN A 687 -7.81 27.04 -21.72
N TYR A 688 -7.13 26.20 -22.49
CA TYR A 688 -6.75 26.44 -23.88
C TYR A 688 -7.15 25.24 -24.75
N PRO A 689 -7.48 25.42 -26.05
CA PRO A 689 -7.69 24.29 -26.96
C PRO A 689 -6.37 23.53 -27.18
N ILE A 690 -6.39 22.21 -27.07
CA ILE A 690 -5.16 21.38 -27.06
C ILE A 690 -4.34 21.50 -28.35
N GLU A 691 -5.01 21.77 -29.47
CA GLU A 691 -4.47 22.07 -30.81
C GLU A 691 -3.45 23.24 -30.82
N VAL A 692 -3.54 24.15 -29.85
CA VAL A 692 -2.70 25.36 -29.73
C VAL A 692 -1.44 25.08 -28.90
N ALA A 693 -1.38 23.95 -28.20
CA ALA A 693 -0.38 23.68 -27.17
C ALA A 693 0.85 22.91 -27.66
N SER A 694 0.88 22.47 -28.92
CA SER A 694 1.99 21.76 -29.56
C SER A 694 3.21 22.65 -29.85
N GLU A 695 3.02 23.95 -30.03
CA GLU A 695 4.05 24.86 -30.59
C GLU A 695 4.73 25.78 -29.56
N VAL A 696 4.26 25.81 -28.30
CA VAL A 696 4.72 26.80 -27.29
C VAL A 696 5.07 26.15 -25.96
N THR A 697 6.15 26.60 -25.32
CA THR A 697 6.58 26.15 -23.98
C THR A 697 5.76 26.77 -22.85
N ASP A 698 5.35 28.03 -22.98
CA ASP A 698 4.31 28.63 -22.15
C ASP A 698 2.93 28.08 -22.56
N LYS A 699 2.04 27.92 -21.58
CA LYS A 699 0.65 27.47 -21.76
C LYS A 699 -0.38 28.58 -21.46
N GLU A 700 0.07 29.77 -21.05
CA GLU A 700 -0.73 31.00 -21.07
C GLU A 700 -0.77 31.56 -22.50
N THR A 701 -1.64 30.99 -23.35
CA THR A 701 -1.77 31.34 -24.78
C THR A 701 -2.70 32.55 -25.00
N GLU A 702 -2.60 33.21 -26.16
CA GLU A 702 -3.58 34.25 -26.56
C GLU A 702 -5.02 33.71 -26.71
N LYS A 703 -5.17 32.39 -26.89
CA LYS A 703 -6.45 31.68 -26.96
C LYS A 703 -6.91 31.15 -25.59
N SER A 704 -6.18 31.40 -24.51
CA SER A 704 -6.54 30.95 -23.17
C SER A 704 -7.75 31.72 -22.64
N PHE A 705 -8.78 30.98 -22.20
CA PHE A 705 -10.03 31.54 -21.69
C PHE A 705 -10.29 31.10 -20.24
N LYS A 706 -11.02 31.94 -19.49
CA LYS A 706 -11.34 31.64 -18.08
C LYS A 706 -12.11 30.33 -17.95
N LEU A 707 -11.83 29.58 -16.88
CA LEU A 707 -12.64 28.43 -16.48
C LEU A 707 -14.12 28.88 -16.33
N LYS A 708 -15.07 28.10 -16.86
CA LYS A 708 -16.50 28.41 -16.77
C LYS A 708 -16.92 28.54 -15.28
N PRO A 709 -17.93 29.36 -14.93
CA PRO A 709 -18.40 29.50 -13.55
C PRO A 709 -18.79 28.15 -12.96
N SER A 710 -17.93 27.64 -12.09
CA SER A 710 -17.89 26.24 -11.67
C SER A 710 -17.80 26.12 -10.16
N TYR A 711 -18.22 24.97 -9.66
CA TYR A 711 -18.20 24.64 -8.24
C TYR A 711 -17.57 23.27 -8.05
N TRP A 712 -17.12 23.00 -6.84
CA TRP A 712 -16.51 21.73 -6.50
C TRP A 712 -17.58 20.79 -5.95
N LYS A 713 -17.72 19.61 -6.56
CA LYS A 713 -18.62 18.55 -6.13
C LYS A 713 -17.92 17.69 -5.11
N TRP A 714 -18.48 17.64 -3.90
CA TRP A 714 -17.95 16.81 -2.84
C TRP A 714 -18.13 15.32 -3.17
N THR A 715 -17.03 14.61 -3.36
CA THR A 715 -16.99 13.15 -3.50
C THR A 715 -16.67 12.47 -2.16
N GLY A 716 -15.95 13.17 -1.27
CA GLY A 716 -15.31 12.54 -0.11
C GLY A 716 -14.17 11.62 -0.55
N SER A 717 -13.69 10.76 0.34
CA SER A 717 -12.69 9.73 -0.02
C SER A 717 -13.14 8.35 0.43
N LYS A 718 -12.82 7.35 -0.39
CA LYS A 718 -13.13 5.94 -0.13
C LYS A 718 -12.18 5.39 0.93
N VAL A 719 -12.69 4.54 1.82
CA VAL A 719 -11.84 3.72 2.69
C VAL A 719 -11.34 2.54 1.86
N ARG A 720 -10.02 2.45 1.66
CA ARG A 720 -9.39 1.28 1.02
C ARG A 720 -9.34 0.11 2.03
N SER A 721 -9.10 -1.10 1.54
CA SER A 721 -9.15 -2.33 2.37
C SER A 721 -8.12 -2.40 3.51
N ASN A 722 -7.10 -1.53 3.48
CA ASN A 722 -6.14 -1.30 4.56
C ASN A 722 -6.66 -0.36 5.68
N GLY A 723 -7.86 0.21 5.54
CA GLY A 723 -8.44 1.21 6.44
C GLY A 723 -7.95 2.65 6.21
N ILE A 724 -7.12 2.88 5.20
CA ILE A 724 -6.61 4.21 4.81
C ILE A 724 -7.59 4.85 3.82
N LEU A 725 -7.76 6.17 3.89
CA LEU A 725 -8.54 6.92 2.90
C LEU A 725 -7.75 7.02 1.59
N SER A 726 -8.39 6.77 0.45
CA SER A 726 -7.70 6.80 -0.84
C SER A 726 -7.05 8.15 -1.17
N ALA A 727 -7.62 9.25 -0.68
CA ALA A 727 -7.04 10.59 -0.78
C ALA A 727 -5.81 10.78 0.12
N ASP A 728 -5.72 10.10 1.27
CA ASP A 728 -4.51 10.11 2.11
C ASP A 728 -3.32 9.41 1.43
N GLU A 729 -3.60 8.42 0.57
CA GLU A 729 -2.59 7.64 -0.14
C GLU A 729 -2.15 8.31 -1.45
N LEU A 730 -3.09 8.86 -2.24
CA LEU A 730 -2.79 9.51 -3.53
C LEU A 730 -2.52 11.03 -3.42
N GLY A 731 -2.90 11.67 -2.32
CA GLY A 731 -2.78 13.12 -2.13
C GLY A 731 -3.77 13.98 -2.94
N SER A 732 -4.71 13.38 -3.69
CA SER A 732 -5.69 14.11 -4.51
C SER A 732 -6.75 14.84 -3.65
N ILE A 733 -6.80 16.18 -3.73
CA ILE A 733 -7.80 16.98 -2.99
C ILE A 733 -8.82 17.63 -3.93
N LEU A 734 -8.37 18.44 -4.90
CA LEU A 734 -9.23 19.13 -5.87
C LEU A 734 -8.78 18.79 -7.30
N SER A 735 -9.53 17.92 -7.99
CA SER A 735 -9.20 17.48 -9.37
C SER A 735 -10.02 18.22 -10.43
N LEU A 736 -9.35 18.66 -11.50
CA LEU A 736 -9.98 19.29 -12.66
C LEU A 736 -10.50 18.24 -13.68
N GLN A 737 -9.98 17.02 -13.59
CA GLN A 737 -10.33 15.87 -14.44
C GLN A 737 -10.97 14.72 -13.62
N PRO A 738 -11.50 13.66 -14.26
CA PRO A 738 -12.09 12.51 -13.56
C PRO A 738 -11.08 11.74 -12.67
N ASP A 739 -11.05 12.06 -11.37
CA ASP A 739 -10.29 11.31 -10.35
C ASP A 739 -11.28 10.65 -9.36
N PRO A 740 -11.42 9.32 -9.34
CA PRO A 740 -12.39 8.64 -8.49
C PRO A 740 -11.97 8.52 -7.01
N ASP A 741 -10.79 9.02 -6.63
CA ASP A 741 -10.24 9.00 -5.27
C ASP A 741 -9.98 10.40 -4.69
N ALA A 742 -10.07 11.46 -5.50
CA ALA A 742 -10.01 12.85 -5.05
C ALA A 742 -11.18 13.24 -4.14
N LEU A 743 -10.93 14.13 -3.16
CA LEU A 743 -11.95 14.64 -2.23
C LEU A 743 -13.04 15.50 -2.91
N SER A 744 -12.72 16.16 -4.02
CA SER A 744 -13.71 16.87 -4.85
C SER A 744 -13.29 17.00 -6.31
N LEU A 745 -14.30 17.01 -7.18
CA LEU A 745 -14.18 17.22 -8.62
C LEU A 745 -14.75 18.58 -9.03
N ILE A 746 -14.18 19.22 -10.05
CA ILE A 746 -14.78 20.41 -10.66
C ILE A 746 -16.04 20.04 -11.45
N GLU A 747 -17.09 20.87 -11.37
CA GLU A 747 -18.32 20.73 -12.16
C GLU A 747 -18.61 22.02 -12.96
N PRO A 748 -18.74 21.97 -14.29
CA PRO A 748 -18.53 20.79 -15.15
C PRO A 748 -17.05 20.38 -15.21
N MET A 749 -16.80 19.10 -15.45
CA MET A 749 -15.45 18.56 -15.68
C MET A 749 -14.78 19.18 -16.91
N ILE A 750 -13.45 19.20 -16.95
CA ILE A 750 -12.70 19.59 -18.15
C ILE A 750 -12.69 18.42 -19.14
N ASP A 751 -13.04 18.69 -20.40
CA ASP A 751 -12.88 17.75 -21.50
C ASP A 751 -11.43 17.78 -21.99
N THR A 752 -10.62 16.85 -21.49
CA THR A 752 -9.18 16.76 -21.78
C THR A 752 -8.87 16.33 -23.21
N SER A 753 -9.86 15.84 -23.98
CA SER A 753 -9.68 15.56 -25.41
C SER A 753 -9.66 16.82 -26.27
N LEU A 754 -10.22 17.92 -25.76
CA LEU A 754 -10.32 19.21 -26.45
C LEU A 754 -9.53 20.33 -25.75
N PHE A 755 -9.42 20.32 -24.43
CA PHE A 755 -8.90 21.44 -23.64
C PHE A 755 -7.88 21.01 -22.57
N GLY A 756 -6.71 21.64 -22.61
CA GLY A 756 -5.77 21.63 -21.47
C GLY A 756 -6.08 22.77 -20.50
N ALA A 757 -5.63 22.66 -19.25
CA ALA A 757 -5.78 23.69 -18.22
C ALA A 757 -4.44 24.22 -17.71
N HIS A 758 -4.39 25.50 -17.34
CA HIS A 758 -3.21 26.15 -16.77
C HIS A 758 -3.60 27.19 -15.70
N VAL A 759 -2.59 27.72 -15.02
CA VAL A 759 -2.72 28.81 -14.06
C VAL A 759 -2.59 30.15 -14.77
N TRP A 760 -3.40 31.15 -14.40
CA TRP A 760 -3.19 32.54 -14.79
C TRP A 760 -2.00 33.11 -14.00
N SER A 761 -0.80 33.01 -14.54
CA SER A 761 0.47 33.32 -13.88
C SER A 761 0.49 34.73 -13.25
N LYS A 762 -0.03 35.73 -13.99
CA LYS A 762 -0.09 37.15 -13.59
C LYS A 762 -1.18 37.46 -12.55
N GLN A 763 -2.06 36.51 -12.24
CA GLN A 763 -3.21 36.69 -11.35
C GLN A 763 -3.03 36.11 -9.95
N VAL A 764 -1.92 35.40 -9.71
CA VAL A 764 -1.56 34.67 -8.49
C VAL A 764 -0.22 35.17 -7.92
N PRO A 765 0.18 34.76 -6.71
CA PRO A 765 1.56 34.96 -6.23
C PRO A 765 2.59 34.17 -7.04
N PRO A 766 3.89 34.52 -6.97
CA PRO A 766 4.97 33.69 -7.49
C PRO A 766 4.96 32.26 -6.92
N LYS A 767 5.58 31.32 -7.65
CA LYS A 767 5.84 29.96 -7.17
C LYS A 767 6.57 29.96 -5.81
N GLU A 768 6.34 28.93 -5.00
CA GLU A 768 6.74 28.76 -3.60
C GLU A 768 6.08 29.72 -2.59
N SER A 769 5.26 30.69 -3.02
CA SER A 769 4.53 31.56 -2.10
C SER A 769 3.52 30.77 -1.25
N ILE A 770 3.46 31.07 0.05
CA ILE A 770 2.45 30.52 0.96
C ILE A 770 1.14 31.31 0.82
N VAL A 771 0.04 30.57 0.73
CA VAL A 771 -1.34 31.07 0.60
C VAL A 771 -2.26 30.39 1.60
N GLN A 772 -3.35 31.03 1.98
CA GLN A 772 -4.39 30.44 2.82
C GLN A 772 -5.58 30.02 1.95
N ILE A 773 -5.98 28.76 2.06
CA ILE A 773 -7.13 28.17 1.36
C ILE A 773 -8.34 28.14 2.29
N PHE A 774 -9.51 28.38 1.73
CA PHE A 774 -10.80 28.38 2.43
C PHE A 774 -11.83 27.58 1.62
N ILE A 775 -12.52 26.62 2.26
CA ILE A 775 -13.50 25.74 1.61
C ILE A 775 -14.86 25.84 2.32
N TYR A 776 -15.91 26.09 1.53
CA TYR A 776 -17.27 26.39 2.03
C TYR A 776 -18.33 25.40 1.51
N PRO A 777 -18.93 24.54 2.36
CA PRO A 777 -20.07 23.71 1.99
C PRO A 777 -21.39 24.48 1.98
N THR A 778 -21.88 24.87 0.80
CA THR A 778 -23.17 25.58 0.69
C THR A 778 -24.35 24.64 0.94
N LYS A 779 -25.25 25.01 1.87
CA LYS A 779 -26.53 24.30 2.03
C LYS A 779 -27.37 24.53 0.77
N SER A 780 -27.92 23.47 0.20
CA SER A 780 -28.97 23.59 -0.82
C SER A 780 -30.12 24.41 -0.25
N LYS A 781 -30.50 25.49 -0.93
CA LYS A 781 -31.78 26.15 -0.65
C LYS A 781 -32.86 25.12 -0.95
N LYS A 782 -33.64 24.70 0.06
CA LYS A 782 -34.89 23.97 -0.19
C LYS A 782 -35.72 24.81 -1.16
N THR A 783 -35.85 24.37 -2.40
CA THR A 783 -36.80 24.96 -3.34
C THR A 783 -38.17 24.82 -2.70
N LYS A 784 -38.82 25.94 -2.37
CA LYS A 784 -40.26 25.88 -2.11
C LYS A 784 -40.90 25.42 -3.41
N ILE A 785 -41.38 24.18 -3.41
CA ILE A 785 -42.51 23.83 -4.26
C ILE A 785 -43.59 24.85 -3.88
N ARG A 786 -44.07 25.60 -4.87
CA ARG A 786 -45.32 26.34 -4.71
C ARG A 786 -46.43 25.33 -4.96
N ASP A 787 -47.43 25.38 -4.09
CA ASP A 787 -48.75 24.79 -4.32
C ASP A 787 -49.39 25.42 -5.58
#